data_AF-A0AAE4LC99-F1
#
_entry.id   AF-A0AAE4LC99-F1
#
_cell.length_a   1.000
_cell.length_b   1.000
_cell.length_c   1.000
_cell.angle_alpha   90.00
_cell.angle_beta   90.00
_cell.angle_gamma   90.00
#
_symmetry.space_group_name_H-M   'P 1'
#
loop_
_entity.id
_entity.type
_entity.pdbx_description
1 polymer ?
#
loop_
_entity_poly.entity_id
_entity_poly.type
_entity_poly.pdbx_seq_one_letter_code
_entity_poly.pdbx_strand_id
1 'polypeptide(L)'
;MEMNKVFKDGLWSKEINVSDFVYTNITPYEGDASFLAGPTERTKKVWNECLKALEEERANNGVRSLDNVTVSTITSHKAGYIDRENELIVGLQTDELLRRAIKPYGGIKVVEKACHENGVEVDEKVKDIFTHYRKTHNDGVFDAYTEEIRSFRSLGFLTGLPDNYARGRIIGDYRRLALYGIDRLIEAKQEDLRNITSPMTDARIRLREEVAEQIKALKEIKILGEYYGLDLSRPATNAQEAVQWVYMAYLAAVKEQDGAAMSLGNVSSFLDIYIQYDLDHGKIDESFAQELVDQFIIKLRMVRHLRMQSYNDIFAGDPTWVTESIGGRFNDGRTKVTKTSFRFLQTLYNLGPSPEPNMTVLWSPELPEGFKEFCAQVSIDTSSIQYENDTLMREVRNCDDYGIACCVSYQAIGKQIQFFGARCNLAKALLLAINGGRCENTGTVMVKDIPVLTGDLLNFEEVWSNYKKVLMQIARVYNDAMNIIHYMHDKYYYEKAQMAFIDTDPRINLAYGVAGLSIAIDSLSAIKYGKVRAKRNDIGLTEGFDIENTYPCFGNDDDRVDHLGVDLVYFFSEELKKHPVYKNARPTLSLLTITSNVMYGKKTGATPDGRAKGVAFAPGANPMHGRDKNGAIASLSSVAKLRYRDAQDGISNTFSIVPKSLGVDRETRIENLITMMDGYFTKGAHHLNVNVLNRKMLEDAMEHPEKYPQLTIRVSGYAVNFIKLSREHQLEVISRSFHERM
;
A
#
# COMPACT_ATOMS: atom_id res chain seq x y z
N MET A 1 -18.65 -20.13 24.64
CA MET A 1 -18.95 -18.68 24.73
C MET A 1 -20.42 -18.45 24.43
N GLU A 2 -21.06 -17.36 24.88
CA GLU A 2 -22.47 -17.07 24.52
C GLU A 2 -22.69 -17.00 23.01
N MET A 3 -21.68 -16.58 22.25
CA MET A 3 -21.70 -16.58 20.79
C MET A 3 -21.90 -17.95 20.13
N ASN A 4 -21.57 -19.06 20.80
CA ASN A 4 -21.83 -20.42 20.26
C ASN A 4 -23.33 -20.75 20.19
N LYS A 5 -24.19 -19.95 20.83
CA LYS A 5 -25.64 -20.06 20.69
C LYS A 5 -26.16 -19.33 19.44
N VAL A 6 -25.33 -18.47 18.85
CA VAL A 6 -25.66 -17.57 17.72
C VAL A 6 -25.03 -18.09 16.43
N PHE A 7 -23.76 -18.48 16.49
CA PHE A 7 -22.96 -18.93 15.35
C PHE A 7 -22.58 -20.40 15.46
N LYS A 8 -22.31 -21.03 14.32
CA LYS A 8 -21.84 -22.42 14.25
C LYS A 8 -20.50 -22.54 14.98
N ASP A 9 -20.46 -23.50 15.90
CA ASP A 9 -19.29 -23.79 16.72
C ASP A 9 -18.10 -24.28 15.87
N GLY A 10 -16.87 -24.06 16.35
CA GLY A 10 -15.63 -24.36 15.63
C GLY A 10 -14.40 -24.29 16.54
N LEU A 11 -13.20 -24.30 15.96
CA LEU A 11 -11.96 -24.05 16.70
C LEU A 11 -11.92 -22.63 17.28
N TRP A 12 -12.53 -21.68 16.58
CA TRP A 12 -12.63 -20.28 17.01
C TRP A 12 -13.26 -20.09 18.39
N SER A 13 -14.07 -21.03 18.89
CA SER A 13 -14.67 -20.92 20.22
C SER A 13 -13.73 -21.38 21.35
N LYS A 14 -12.60 -22.01 21.00
CA LYS A 14 -11.61 -22.57 21.92
C LYS A 14 -10.31 -21.76 21.93
N GLU A 15 -9.91 -21.23 20.77
CA GLU A 15 -8.69 -20.46 20.56
C GLU A 15 -8.95 -19.18 19.75
N ILE A 16 -7.99 -18.24 19.74
CA ILE A 16 -8.10 -17.01 18.95
C ILE A 16 -7.87 -17.36 17.47
N ASN A 17 -8.95 -17.66 16.75
CA ASN A 17 -8.91 -18.14 15.37
C ASN A 17 -10.04 -17.53 14.53
N VAL A 18 -9.84 -16.31 14.02
CA VAL A 18 -10.81 -15.63 13.16
C VAL A 18 -10.97 -16.34 11.81
N SER A 19 -9.90 -16.92 11.28
CA SER A 19 -9.92 -17.67 10.02
C SER A 19 -10.91 -18.84 10.09
N ASP A 20 -10.91 -19.60 11.19
CA ASP A 20 -11.87 -20.69 11.42
C ASP A 20 -13.31 -20.18 11.59
N PHE A 21 -13.51 -19.06 12.30
CA PHE A 21 -14.82 -18.43 12.42
C PHE A 21 -15.39 -18.05 11.05
N VAL A 22 -14.59 -17.38 10.21
CA VAL A 22 -14.99 -16.98 8.86
C VAL A 22 -15.27 -18.21 8.00
N TYR A 23 -14.35 -19.18 7.98
CA TYR A 23 -14.52 -20.42 7.21
C TYR A 23 -15.81 -21.17 7.54
N THR A 24 -16.17 -21.20 8.84
CA THR A 24 -17.31 -21.96 9.37
C THR A 24 -18.65 -21.24 9.20
N ASN A 25 -18.66 -19.91 9.32
CA ASN A 25 -19.90 -19.12 9.44
C ASN A 25 -20.23 -18.23 8.24
N ILE A 26 -19.32 -18.07 7.28
CA ILE A 26 -19.60 -17.31 6.07
C ILE A 26 -20.79 -17.88 5.29
N THR A 27 -21.59 -16.97 4.72
CA THR A 27 -22.66 -17.29 3.78
C THR A 27 -22.25 -16.77 2.40
N PRO A 28 -21.70 -17.63 1.51
CA PRO A 28 -21.35 -17.22 0.15
C PRO A 28 -22.56 -16.63 -0.59
N TYR A 29 -22.33 -15.56 -1.34
CA TYR A 29 -23.35 -14.92 -2.17
C TYR A 29 -22.94 -14.97 -3.64
N GLU A 30 -23.79 -15.61 -4.45
CA GLU A 30 -23.57 -15.83 -5.89
C GLU A 30 -24.53 -15.02 -6.78
N GLY A 31 -25.37 -14.16 -6.16
CA GLY A 31 -26.28 -13.26 -6.87
C GLY A 31 -25.60 -12.01 -7.43
N ASP A 32 -26.42 -11.00 -7.73
CA ASP A 32 -26.01 -9.75 -8.38
C ASP A 32 -26.17 -8.52 -7.47
N ALA A 33 -25.99 -7.33 -8.03
CA ALA A 33 -26.08 -6.05 -7.31
C ALA A 33 -27.52 -5.55 -7.06
N SER A 34 -28.57 -6.29 -7.46
CA SER A 34 -29.97 -5.80 -7.43
C SER A 34 -30.53 -5.54 -6.03
N PHE A 35 -29.93 -6.13 -5.00
CA PHE A 35 -30.38 -5.97 -3.62
C PHE A 35 -29.89 -4.68 -2.96
N LEU A 36 -28.92 -3.98 -3.56
CA LEU A 36 -28.23 -2.85 -2.92
C LEU A 36 -29.17 -1.68 -2.60
N ALA A 37 -28.96 -1.08 -1.42
CA ALA A 37 -29.69 0.11 -0.99
C ALA A 37 -28.88 1.40 -1.21
N GLY A 38 -29.59 2.50 -1.45
CA GLY A 38 -29.00 3.84 -1.49
C GLY A 38 -28.68 4.40 -0.09
N PRO A 39 -28.02 5.58 -0.01
CA PRO A 39 -27.65 6.17 1.27
C PRO A 39 -28.87 6.67 2.05
N THR A 40 -28.89 6.42 3.35
CA THR A 40 -29.89 6.96 4.28
C THR A 40 -29.74 8.47 4.49
N GLU A 41 -30.76 9.13 5.03
CA GLU A 41 -30.68 10.55 5.37
C GLU A 41 -29.61 10.86 6.44
N ARG A 42 -29.40 9.97 7.42
CA ARG A 42 -28.31 10.15 8.39
C ARG A 42 -26.94 10.07 7.72
N THR A 43 -26.74 9.08 6.84
CA THR A 43 -25.50 8.95 6.05
C THR A 43 -25.23 10.22 5.25
N LYS A 44 -26.24 10.75 4.55
CA LYS A 44 -26.11 12.00 3.79
C LYS A 44 -25.71 13.18 4.69
N LYS A 45 -26.33 13.33 5.87
CA LYS A 45 -25.97 14.39 6.82
C LYS A 45 -24.51 14.29 7.28
N VAL A 46 -24.09 13.12 7.76
CA VAL A 46 -22.71 12.88 8.19
C VAL A 46 -21.73 13.15 7.04
N TRP A 47 -22.03 12.64 5.85
CA TRP A 47 -21.16 12.80 4.69
C TRP A 47 -21.08 14.26 4.21
N ASN A 48 -22.17 15.02 4.27
CA ASN A 48 -22.18 16.43 3.91
C ASN A 48 -21.27 17.27 4.83
N GLU A 49 -21.21 16.96 6.12
CA GLU A 49 -20.25 17.61 7.03
C GLU A 49 -18.80 17.24 6.68
N CYS A 50 -18.55 15.99 6.28
CA CYS A 50 -17.23 15.60 5.75
C CYS A 50 -16.87 16.36 4.47
N LEU A 51 -17.80 16.53 3.54
CA LEU A 51 -17.55 17.24 2.27
C LEU A 51 -17.15 18.70 2.52
N LYS A 52 -17.82 19.39 3.45
CA LYS A 52 -17.45 20.75 3.89
C LYS A 52 -16.06 20.78 4.51
N ALA A 53 -15.77 19.86 5.44
CA ALA A 53 -14.46 19.77 6.08
C ALA A 53 -13.34 19.45 5.07
N LEU A 54 -13.61 18.64 4.04
CA LEU A 54 -12.67 18.37 2.95
C LEU A 54 -12.47 19.58 2.03
N GLU A 55 -13.48 20.43 1.86
CA GLU A 55 -13.34 21.69 1.15
C GLU A 55 -12.45 22.66 1.92
N GLU A 56 -12.66 22.78 3.23
CA GLU A 56 -11.76 23.53 4.13
C GLU A 56 -10.32 22.98 4.10
N GLU A 57 -10.16 21.65 4.12
CA GLU A 57 -8.85 20.99 3.96
C GLU A 57 -8.16 21.41 2.66
N ARG A 58 -8.89 21.44 1.54
CA ARG A 58 -8.34 21.87 0.24
C ARG A 58 -7.99 23.36 0.24
N ALA A 59 -8.84 24.21 0.82
CA ALA A 59 -8.59 25.64 0.95
C ALA A 59 -7.34 25.95 1.81
N ASN A 60 -7.04 25.08 2.78
CA ASN A 60 -5.87 25.18 3.66
C ASN A 60 -4.68 24.33 3.17
N ASN A 61 -4.44 24.25 1.86
CA ASN A 61 -3.29 23.54 1.26
C ASN A 61 -3.17 22.06 1.66
N GLY A 62 -4.28 21.40 1.97
CA GLY A 62 -4.33 19.97 2.29
C GLY A 62 -4.35 19.64 3.79
N VAL A 63 -4.24 20.62 4.70
CA VAL A 63 -4.34 20.38 6.15
C VAL A 63 -5.40 21.29 6.75
N ARG A 64 -6.56 20.71 7.11
CA ARG A 64 -7.67 21.46 7.73
C ARG A 64 -7.25 22.10 9.06
N SER A 65 -6.73 21.27 9.98
CA SER A 65 -6.18 21.68 11.27
C SER A 65 -5.20 20.63 11.80
N LEU A 66 -4.39 20.99 12.79
CA LEU A 66 -3.44 20.07 13.43
C LEU A 66 -3.31 20.33 14.93
N ASP A 67 -2.92 19.31 15.68
CA ASP A 67 -2.57 19.38 17.11
C ASP A 67 -1.05 19.29 17.28
N ASN A 68 -0.42 20.44 17.51
CA ASN A 68 1.02 20.60 17.70
C ASN A 68 1.48 20.46 19.16
N VAL A 69 0.57 20.14 20.08
CA VAL A 69 0.84 20.11 21.53
C VAL A 69 0.73 18.69 22.08
N THR A 70 -0.27 17.93 21.66
CA THR A 70 -0.53 16.59 22.22
C THR A 70 0.21 15.50 21.46
N VAL A 71 1.10 14.79 22.14
CA VAL A 71 1.70 13.55 21.62
C VAL A 71 0.63 12.47 21.50
N SER A 72 0.35 12.04 20.28
CA SER A 72 -0.70 11.06 20.01
C SER A 72 -0.37 9.69 20.62
N THR A 73 -1.33 9.13 21.36
CA THR A 73 -1.36 7.76 21.87
C THR A 73 -2.77 7.20 21.69
N ILE A 74 -3.02 5.94 22.08
CA ILE A 74 -4.36 5.34 22.00
C ILE A 74 -5.40 6.17 22.79
N THR A 75 -5.00 6.78 23.90
CA THR A 75 -5.90 7.48 24.85
C THR A 75 -5.59 8.98 25.02
N SER A 76 -4.71 9.56 24.20
CA SER A 76 -4.29 10.96 24.35
C SER A 76 -5.43 11.96 24.10
N HIS A 77 -6.24 11.69 23.07
CA HIS A 77 -7.35 12.55 22.65
C HIS A 77 -8.68 12.00 23.16
N LYS A 78 -9.58 12.91 23.53
CA LYS A 78 -10.97 12.58 23.91
C LYS A 78 -11.80 12.19 22.69
N ALA A 79 -13.08 11.85 22.94
CA ALA A 79 -13.99 11.50 21.87
C ALA A 79 -14.28 12.70 20.96
N GLY A 80 -14.10 12.50 19.65
CA GLY A 80 -14.48 13.43 18.60
C GLY A 80 -15.61 12.84 17.74
N TYR A 81 -16.48 13.71 17.23
CA TYR A 81 -17.66 13.33 16.46
C TYR A 81 -17.73 14.16 15.18
N ILE A 82 -18.35 13.62 14.14
CA ILE A 82 -18.66 14.33 12.90
C ILE A 82 -20.01 15.04 13.05
N ASP A 83 -21.01 14.26 13.44
CA ASP A 83 -22.39 14.66 13.67
C ASP A 83 -23.02 13.61 14.59
N ARG A 84 -22.82 13.83 15.90
CA ARG A 84 -23.06 12.82 16.94
C ARG A 84 -24.48 12.24 16.91
N GLU A 85 -25.48 13.02 16.50
CA GLU A 85 -26.88 12.57 16.46
C GLU A 85 -27.16 11.61 15.30
N ASN A 86 -26.41 11.73 14.20
CA ASN A 86 -26.59 10.95 12.98
C ASN A 86 -25.59 9.79 12.84
N GLU A 87 -24.57 9.73 13.71
CA GLU A 87 -23.56 8.67 13.71
C GLU A 87 -24.04 7.37 14.40
N LEU A 88 -24.09 6.28 13.63
CA LEU A 88 -24.17 4.90 14.11
C LEU A 88 -22.80 4.32 14.46
N ILE A 89 -21.77 4.71 13.70
CA ILE A 89 -20.38 4.30 13.90
C ILE A 89 -19.57 5.54 14.26
N VAL A 90 -19.00 5.55 15.47
CA VAL A 90 -18.29 6.69 16.06
C VAL A 90 -16.79 6.43 16.16
N GLY A 91 -16.02 7.51 16.34
CA GLY A 91 -14.57 7.47 16.53
C GLY A 91 -13.82 8.37 15.56
N LEU A 92 -12.90 9.19 16.07
CA LEU A 92 -11.95 9.99 15.30
C LEU A 92 -10.53 9.89 15.89
N GLN A 93 -9.51 10.11 15.05
CA GLN A 93 -8.10 10.07 15.47
C GLN A 93 -7.78 11.12 16.53
N THR A 94 -8.42 12.28 16.47
CA THR A 94 -8.36 13.34 17.47
C THR A 94 -9.77 13.65 17.98
N ASP A 95 -9.92 14.73 18.72
CA ASP A 95 -11.19 15.26 19.20
C ASP A 95 -11.97 16.05 18.13
N GLU A 96 -11.41 16.24 16.92
CA GLU A 96 -12.00 17.03 15.84
C GLU A 96 -11.84 16.36 14.46
N LEU A 97 -12.83 16.53 13.59
CA LEU A 97 -12.82 16.01 12.22
C LEU A 97 -11.63 16.57 11.39
N LEU A 98 -10.88 15.65 10.77
CA LEU A 98 -9.70 15.91 9.93
C LEU A 98 -8.55 16.67 10.62
N ARG A 99 -8.57 16.81 11.95
CA ARG A 99 -7.45 17.37 12.71
C ARG A 99 -6.33 16.35 12.82
N ARG A 100 -5.14 16.69 12.31
CA ARG A 100 -3.95 15.80 12.29
C ARG A 100 -3.20 15.86 13.61
N ALA A 101 -2.84 14.72 14.19
CA ALA A 101 -2.04 14.65 15.42
C ALA A 101 -0.53 14.53 15.14
N ILE A 102 0.30 14.96 16.10
CA ILE A 102 1.76 14.74 16.08
C ILE A 102 2.17 13.39 16.70
N LYS A 103 3.15 12.74 16.08
CA LYS A 103 3.72 11.44 16.52
C LYS A 103 5.26 11.46 16.51
N PRO A 104 5.87 12.16 17.47
CA PRO A 104 7.32 12.39 17.49
C PRO A 104 8.18 11.15 17.75
N TYR A 105 7.62 9.99 18.14
CA TYR A 105 8.38 8.73 18.26
C TYR A 105 9.09 8.33 16.95
N GLY A 106 8.51 8.68 15.80
CA GLY A 106 9.12 8.50 14.49
C GLY A 106 10.31 9.44 14.22
N GLY A 107 10.32 10.63 14.81
CA GLY A 107 11.36 11.66 14.65
C GLY A 107 10.88 13.06 14.99
N ILE A 108 11.52 13.76 15.94
CA ILE A 108 11.10 15.11 16.35
C ILE A 108 11.33 16.15 15.25
N LYS A 109 12.48 16.10 14.58
CA LYS A 109 12.80 17.01 13.46
C LYS A 109 11.85 16.87 12.28
N VAL A 110 11.31 15.67 12.09
CA VAL A 110 10.29 15.38 11.06
C VAL A 110 9.00 16.12 11.40
N VAL A 111 8.56 16.02 12.65
CA VAL A 111 7.34 16.66 13.15
C VAL A 111 7.48 18.18 13.18
N GLU A 112 8.60 18.71 13.67
CA GLU A 112 8.90 20.16 13.68
C GLU A 112 8.79 20.74 12.28
N LYS A 113 9.43 20.10 11.30
CA LYS A 113 9.38 20.54 9.92
C LYS A 113 7.96 20.50 9.36
N ALA A 114 7.21 19.43 9.61
CA ALA A 114 5.84 19.31 9.13
C ALA A 114 4.90 20.36 9.77
N CYS A 115 5.06 20.66 11.06
CA CYS A 115 4.32 21.74 11.73
C CYS A 115 4.69 23.11 11.12
N HIS A 116 5.98 23.41 10.99
CA HIS A 116 6.46 24.67 10.44
C HIS A 116 5.98 24.90 9.00
N GLU A 117 5.99 23.86 8.14
CA GLU A 117 5.43 23.89 6.79
C GLU A 117 3.93 24.19 6.76
N ASN A 118 3.21 23.96 7.86
CA ASN A 118 1.80 24.27 8.05
C ASN A 118 1.57 25.51 8.95
N GLY A 119 2.60 26.34 9.16
CA GLY A 119 2.48 27.64 9.81
C GLY A 119 2.37 27.63 11.34
N VAL A 120 2.72 26.52 11.99
CA VAL A 120 2.70 26.39 13.46
C VAL A 120 3.98 25.74 13.98
N GLU A 121 4.33 26.01 15.23
CA GLU A 121 5.49 25.41 15.89
C GLU A 121 5.09 24.27 16.81
N VAL A 122 5.92 23.23 16.93
CA VAL A 122 5.70 22.17 17.94
C VAL A 122 5.86 22.78 19.33
N ASP A 123 5.03 22.36 20.29
CA ASP A 123 5.15 22.77 21.68
C ASP A 123 6.55 22.50 22.26
N GLU A 124 7.12 23.47 22.96
CA GLU A 124 8.50 23.41 23.46
C GLU A 124 8.73 22.24 24.43
N LYS A 125 7.71 21.84 25.20
CA LYS A 125 7.82 20.67 26.08
C LYS A 125 7.91 19.37 25.28
N VAL A 126 7.21 19.28 24.15
CA VAL A 126 7.33 18.12 23.26
C VAL A 126 8.73 18.08 22.63
N LYS A 127 9.26 19.22 22.18
CA LYS A 127 10.63 19.31 21.66
C LYS A 127 11.66 18.87 22.70
N ASP A 128 11.55 19.37 23.92
CA ASP A 128 12.42 19.02 25.04
C ASP A 128 12.40 17.49 25.31
N ILE A 129 11.20 16.90 25.37
CA ILE A 129 11.04 15.46 25.61
C ILE A 129 11.74 14.62 24.55
N PHE A 130 11.50 14.89 23.27
CA PHE A 130 12.03 14.05 22.19
C PHE A 130 13.44 14.44 21.73
N THR A 131 14.02 15.48 22.32
CA THR A 131 15.43 15.84 22.15
C THR A 131 16.29 15.28 23.29
N HIS A 132 15.79 15.31 24.53
CA HIS A 132 16.61 15.04 25.72
C HIS A 132 16.25 13.76 26.48
N TYR A 133 14.98 13.32 26.46
CA TYR A 133 14.53 12.17 27.27
C TYR A 133 14.19 10.94 26.44
N ARG A 134 13.49 11.11 25.31
CA ARG A 134 13.03 10.02 24.46
C ARG A 134 13.65 10.11 23.08
N LYS A 135 14.73 9.35 22.87
CA LYS A 135 15.32 9.15 21.55
C LYS A 135 14.27 8.62 20.56
N THR A 136 14.30 9.10 19.32
CA THR A 136 13.34 8.71 18.28
C THR A 136 13.88 7.60 17.37
N HIS A 137 12.99 6.99 16.58
CA HIS A 137 13.37 6.09 15.49
C HIS A 137 14.36 6.77 14.54
N ASN A 138 14.02 7.98 14.06
CA ASN A 138 14.88 8.77 13.17
C ASN A 138 16.30 8.95 13.72
N ASP A 139 16.44 9.45 14.96
CA ASP A 139 17.77 9.66 15.56
C ASP A 139 18.52 8.33 15.70
N GLY A 140 17.82 7.25 16.07
CA GLY A 140 18.40 5.90 16.14
C GLY A 140 18.98 5.43 14.80
N VAL A 141 18.23 5.61 13.71
CA VAL A 141 18.65 5.22 12.36
C VAL A 141 19.89 6.01 11.94
N PHE A 142 19.85 7.34 12.08
CA PHE A 142 20.93 8.19 11.61
C PHE A 142 22.21 8.02 12.44
N ASP A 143 22.12 7.72 13.74
CA ASP A 143 23.31 7.39 14.54
C ASP A 143 23.99 6.08 14.11
N ALA A 144 23.24 5.14 13.54
CA ALA A 144 23.76 3.84 13.11
C ALA A 144 24.12 3.79 11.61
N TYR A 145 23.63 4.72 10.79
CA TYR A 145 23.94 4.79 9.37
C TYR A 145 25.42 5.07 9.10
N THR A 146 26.01 4.25 8.22
CA THR A 146 27.34 4.47 7.67
C THR A 146 27.36 5.62 6.65
N GLU A 147 28.54 6.19 6.40
CA GLU A 147 28.73 7.19 5.34
C GLU A 147 28.34 6.65 3.95
N GLU A 148 28.55 5.36 3.71
CA GLU A 148 28.17 4.69 2.48
C GLU A 148 26.64 4.73 2.29
N ILE A 149 25.87 4.26 3.28
CA ILE A 149 24.40 4.28 3.21
C ILE A 149 23.89 5.71 2.99
N ARG A 150 24.44 6.69 3.73
CA ARG A 150 24.09 8.10 3.58
C ARG A 150 24.37 8.62 2.16
N SER A 151 25.44 8.18 1.53
CA SER A 151 25.82 8.57 0.16
C SER A 151 24.88 7.95 -0.89
N PHE A 152 24.54 6.66 -0.77
CA PHE A 152 23.53 6.02 -1.63
C PHE A 152 22.16 6.70 -1.50
N ARG A 153 21.83 7.15 -0.28
CA ARG A 153 20.59 7.87 0.00
C ARG A 153 20.55 9.27 -0.60
N SER A 154 21.58 10.08 -0.38
CA SER A 154 21.59 11.47 -0.84
C SER A 154 21.57 11.55 -2.38
N LEU A 155 22.30 10.66 -3.04
CA LEU A 155 22.49 10.67 -4.50
C LEU A 155 21.37 10.00 -5.32
N GLY A 156 20.34 9.41 -4.69
CA GLY A 156 19.18 8.91 -5.43
C GLY A 156 19.24 7.43 -5.85
N PHE A 157 20.08 6.62 -5.20
CA PHE A 157 20.13 5.17 -5.44
C PHE A 157 19.21 4.39 -4.50
N LEU A 158 19.16 4.82 -3.23
CA LEU A 158 18.36 4.26 -2.15
C LEU A 158 17.71 5.42 -1.37
N THR A 159 16.66 6.03 -1.92
CA THR A 159 16.02 7.22 -1.32
C THR A 159 14.57 6.91 -0.94
N GLY A 160 14.11 7.53 0.16
CA GLY A 160 12.72 7.40 0.61
C GLY A 160 12.46 6.13 1.42
N LEU A 161 13.49 5.52 2.00
CA LEU A 161 13.36 4.42 2.96
C LEU A 161 12.67 4.92 4.24
N PRO A 162 12.09 4.04 5.08
CA PRO A 162 11.39 4.44 6.31
C PRO A 162 12.35 4.84 7.44
N ASP A 163 13.23 5.81 7.16
CA ASP A 163 14.14 6.47 8.11
C ASP A 163 13.56 7.78 8.65
N ASN A 164 12.64 8.42 7.91
CA ASN A 164 12.03 9.72 8.21
C ASN A 164 10.51 9.64 8.41
N TYR A 165 9.94 8.45 8.52
CA TYR A 165 8.52 8.18 8.74
C TYR A 165 8.36 6.75 9.27
N ALA A 166 7.23 6.44 9.92
CA ALA A 166 6.97 5.10 10.44
C ALA A 166 6.78 4.07 9.31
N ARG A 167 7.25 2.84 9.53
CA ARG A 167 7.35 1.83 8.45
C ARG A 167 6.01 1.40 7.85
N GLY A 168 4.94 1.33 8.65
CA GLY A 168 3.66 0.75 8.21
C GLY A 168 3.83 -0.73 7.81
N ARG A 169 3.04 -1.20 6.83
CA ARG A 169 3.06 -2.61 6.37
C ARG A 169 2.81 -3.62 7.50
N ILE A 170 1.90 -3.28 8.40
CA ILE A 170 1.40 -4.18 9.44
C ILE A 170 -0.12 -4.10 9.40
N ILE A 171 -0.80 -5.24 9.39
CA ILE A 171 -2.26 -5.33 9.52
C ILE A 171 -2.54 -6.09 10.82
N GLY A 172 -3.06 -5.37 11.82
CA GLY A 172 -3.65 -6.04 12.97
C GLY A 172 -4.92 -6.77 12.54
N ASP A 173 -5.18 -7.96 13.08
CA ASP A 173 -6.45 -8.64 12.81
C ASP A 173 -7.57 -7.98 13.63
N TYR A 174 -8.04 -6.83 13.17
CA TYR A 174 -9.00 -5.97 13.88
C TYR A 174 -10.35 -6.67 14.14
N ARG A 175 -10.65 -7.72 13.36
CA ARG A 175 -11.80 -8.63 13.55
C ARG A 175 -11.77 -9.34 14.90
N ARG A 176 -10.59 -9.57 15.46
CA ARG A 176 -10.42 -10.19 16.79
C ARG A 176 -11.14 -9.42 17.89
N LEU A 177 -11.18 -8.08 17.81
CA LEU A 177 -11.87 -7.30 18.83
C LEU A 177 -13.38 -7.60 18.81
N ALA A 178 -13.99 -7.59 17.62
CA ALA A 178 -15.41 -7.91 17.48
C ALA A 178 -15.73 -9.35 17.91
N LEU A 179 -14.89 -10.32 17.54
CA LEU A 179 -15.15 -11.73 17.82
C LEU A 179 -14.92 -12.14 19.28
N TYR A 180 -13.94 -11.54 19.96
CA TYR A 180 -13.50 -12.02 21.28
C TYR A 180 -13.69 -11.01 22.42
N GLY A 181 -13.73 -9.71 22.14
CA GLY A 181 -13.62 -8.67 23.16
C GLY A 181 -12.20 -8.54 23.74
N ILE A 182 -11.92 -7.43 24.41
CA ILE A 182 -10.60 -7.15 24.96
C ILE A 182 -10.20 -8.13 26.07
N ASP A 183 -11.11 -8.54 26.95
CA ASP A 183 -10.74 -9.31 28.14
C ASP A 183 -10.20 -10.70 27.73
N ARG A 184 -10.87 -11.38 26.78
CA ARG A 184 -10.40 -12.66 26.23
C ARG A 184 -9.07 -12.54 25.48
N LEU A 185 -8.83 -11.42 24.79
CA LEU A 185 -7.57 -11.16 24.08
C LEU A 185 -6.42 -10.91 25.07
N ILE A 186 -6.68 -10.19 26.17
CA ILE A 186 -5.71 -10.02 27.25
C ILE A 186 -5.38 -11.36 27.90
N GLU A 187 -6.38 -12.21 28.17
CA GLU A 187 -6.16 -13.56 28.71
C GLU A 187 -5.25 -14.39 27.79
N ALA A 188 -5.48 -14.35 26.47
CA ALA A 188 -4.63 -15.03 25.49
C ALA A 188 -3.18 -14.52 25.56
N LYS A 189 -2.98 -13.20 25.54
CA LYS A 189 -1.64 -12.61 25.57
C LYS A 189 -0.92 -12.81 26.90
N GLN A 190 -1.64 -12.88 28.01
CA GLN A 190 -1.07 -13.25 29.31
C GLN A 190 -0.61 -14.70 29.33
N GLU A 191 -1.36 -15.61 28.70
CA GLU A 191 -0.95 -17.00 28.52
C GLU A 191 0.31 -17.09 27.64
N ASP A 192 0.35 -16.38 26.51
CA ASP A 192 1.54 -16.29 25.67
C ASP A 192 2.76 -15.79 26.47
N LEU A 193 2.58 -14.74 27.28
CA LEU A 193 3.63 -14.19 28.13
C LEU A 193 4.14 -15.19 29.19
N ARG A 194 3.26 -16.03 29.73
CA ARG A 194 3.66 -17.12 30.66
C ARG A 194 4.47 -18.19 29.95
N ASN A 195 4.15 -18.49 28.68
CA ASN A 195 4.79 -19.53 27.90
C ASN A 195 6.17 -19.14 27.33
N ILE A 196 6.52 -17.86 27.29
CA ILE A 196 7.88 -17.41 26.92
C ILE A 196 8.84 -17.61 28.11
N THR A 197 9.41 -18.80 28.22
CA THR A 197 10.28 -19.25 29.33
C THR A 197 11.77 -19.31 28.96
N SER A 198 12.61 -19.86 29.86
CA SER A 198 14.08 -19.91 29.74
C SER A 198 14.60 -20.76 28.56
N PRO A 199 15.82 -20.47 28.03
CA PRO A 199 16.75 -19.42 28.47
C PRO A 199 16.32 -18.01 28.02
N MET A 200 16.71 -16.98 28.78
CA MET A 200 16.39 -15.57 28.49
C MET A 200 17.45 -14.95 27.57
N THR A 201 17.38 -15.27 26.27
CA THR A 201 18.17 -14.58 25.24
C THR A 201 17.60 -13.19 24.93
N ASP A 202 18.39 -12.32 24.30
CA ASP A 202 17.92 -10.99 23.87
C ASP A 202 16.61 -11.05 23.07
N ALA A 203 16.47 -12.03 22.18
CA ALA A 203 15.26 -12.22 21.38
C ALA A 203 14.04 -12.57 22.25
N ARG A 204 14.21 -13.43 23.26
CA ARG A 204 13.13 -13.82 24.17
C ARG A 204 12.79 -12.71 25.17
N ILE A 205 13.78 -12.00 25.71
CA ILE A 205 13.56 -10.84 26.58
C ILE A 205 12.77 -9.77 25.84
N ARG A 206 13.20 -9.43 24.61
CA ARG A 206 12.47 -8.49 23.74
C ARG A 206 11.04 -8.97 23.47
N LEU A 207 10.84 -10.24 23.11
CA LEU A 207 9.50 -10.76 22.84
C LEU A 207 8.58 -10.65 24.08
N ARG A 208 9.11 -10.92 25.28
CA ARG A 208 8.35 -10.74 26.53
C ARG A 208 7.93 -9.28 26.76
N GLU A 209 8.84 -8.34 26.49
CA GLU A 209 8.55 -6.90 26.57
C GLU A 209 7.49 -6.49 25.53
N GLU A 210 7.66 -6.92 24.28
CA GLU A 210 6.71 -6.69 23.18
C GLU A 210 5.30 -7.20 23.56
N VAL A 211 5.17 -8.43 24.08
CA VAL A 211 3.86 -8.97 24.54
C VAL A 211 3.30 -8.19 25.73
N ALA A 212 4.15 -7.73 26.66
CA ALA A 212 3.69 -6.89 27.76
C ALA A 212 3.15 -5.53 27.27
N GLU A 213 3.80 -4.91 26.28
CA GLU A 213 3.31 -3.69 25.63
C GLU A 213 2.00 -3.92 24.86
N GLN A 214 1.84 -5.07 24.20
CA GLN A 214 0.58 -5.47 23.55
C GLN A 214 -0.57 -5.57 24.58
N ILE A 215 -0.33 -6.17 25.75
CA ILE A 215 -1.34 -6.24 26.83
C ILE A 215 -1.71 -4.83 27.33
N LYS A 216 -0.73 -3.92 27.45
CA LYS A 216 -1.01 -2.53 27.83
C LYS A 216 -1.85 -1.83 26.76
N ALA A 217 -1.52 -2.02 25.48
CA ALA A 217 -2.29 -1.46 24.37
C ALA A 217 -3.75 -1.95 24.39
N LEU A 218 -4.01 -3.24 24.64
CA LEU A 218 -5.38 -3.75 24.78
C LEU A 218 -6.16 -3.07 25.91
N LYS A 219 -5.50 -2.79 27.06
CA LYS A 219 -6.12 -2.04 28.16
C LYS A 219 -6.39 -0.58 27.79
N GLU A 220 -5.49 0.06 27.06
CA GLU A 220 -5.68 1.41 26.52
C GLU A 220 -6.85 1.46 25.52
N ILE A 221 -7.03 0.41 24.70
CA ILE A 221 -8.17 0.29 23.78
C ILE A 221 -9.51 0.19 24.54
N LYS A 222 -9.53 -0.49 25.70
CA LYS A 222 -10.73 -0.51 26.58
C LYS A 222 -11.11 0.91 27.03
N ILE A 223 -10.12 1.71 27.44
CA ILE A 223 -10.31 3.12 27.83
C ILE A 223 -10.77 3.96 26.63
N LEU A 224 -10.22 3.72 25.43
CA LEU A 224 -10.69 4.38 24.20
C LEU A 224 -12.18 4.08 23.96
N GLY A 225 -12.62 2.84 24.16
CA GLY A 225 -14.05 2.48 24.10
C GLY A 225 -14.91 3.29 25.08
N GLU A 226 -14.45 3.44 26.32
CA GLU A 226 -15.15 4.21 27.37
C GLU A 226 -15.37 5.68 26.96
N TYR A 227 -14.44 6.30 26.24
CA TYR A 227 -14.60 7.69 25.75
C TYR A 227 -15.81 7.85 24.82
N TYR A 228 -16.15 6.78 24.10
CA TYR A 228 -17.29 6.72 23.19
C TYR A 228 -18.51 5.99 23.80
N GLY A 229 -18.46 5.62 25.08
CA GLY A 229 -19.55 4.90 25.75
C GLY A 229 -19.69 3.43 25.31
N LEU A 230 -18.60 2.82 24.85
CA LEU A 230 -18.57 1.44 24.35
C LEU A 230 -17.91 0.50 25.36
N ASP A 231 -18.58 -0.61 25.69
CA ASP A 231 -18.00 -1.68 26.50
C ASP A 231 -17.26 -2.70 25.63
N LEU A 232 -16.01 -2.39 25.30
CA LEU A 232 -15.14 -3.25 24.47
C LEU A 232 -14.58 -4.47 25.23
N SER A 233 -14.92 -4.65 26.51
CA SER A 233 -14.45 -5.80 27.30
C SER A 233 -14.94 -7.14 26.74
N ARG A 234 -16.16 -7.12 26.20
CA ARG A 234 -16.88 -8.28 25.67
C ARG A 234 -16.88 -8.32 24.14
N PRO A 235 -17.16 -9.49 23.54
CA PRO A 235 -17.39 -9.57 22.10
C PRO A 235 -18.64 -8.79 21.66
N ALA A 236 -18.69 -8.50 20.36
CA ALA A 236 -19.83 -7.90 19.68
C ALA A 236 -21.00 -8.90 19.60
N THR A 237 -22.22 -8.40 19.77
CA THR A 237 -23.45 -9.21 19.85
C THR A 237 -24.42 -9.00 18.68
N ASN A 238 -24.15 -8.01 17.83
CA ASN A 238 -24.96 -7.64 16.67
C ASN A 238 -24.09 -6.99 15.59
N ALA A 239 -24.67 -6.71 14.43
CA ALA A 239 -23.99 -6.14 13.26
C ALA A 239 -23.36 -4.76 13.55
N GLN A 240 -24.08 -3.85 14.23
CA GLN A 240 -23.57 -2.52 14.53
C GLN A 240 -22.36 -2.59 15.46
N GLU A 241 -22.42 -3.42 16.51
CA GLU A 241 -21.28 -3.65 17.40
C GLU A 241 -20.10 -4.28 16.67
N ALA A 242 -20.33 -5.26 15.78
CA ALA A 242 -19.23 -5.90 15.05
C ALA A 242 -18.46 -4.88 14.19
N VAL A 243 -19.19 -4.02 13.47
CA VAL A 243 -18.60 -2.92 12.67
C VAL A 243 -17.86 -1.93 13.59
N GLN A 244 -18.49 -1.52 14.70
CA GLN A 244 -17.91 -0.56 15.63
C GLN A 244 -16.66 -1.10 16.35
N TRP A 245 -16.62 -2.38 16.70
CA TRP A 245 -15.48 -3.02 17.38
C TRP A 245 -14.31 -3.17 16.42
N VAL A 246 -14.55 -3.61 15.18
CA VAL A 246 -13.51 -3.62 14.13
C VAL A 246 -12.94 -2.22 13.95
N TYR A 247 -13.80 -1.20 13.89
CA TYR A 247 -13.35 0.17 13.75
C TYR A 247 -12.54 0.67 14.96
N MET A 248 -12.93 0.35 16.20
CA MET A 248 -12.18 0.78 17.38
C MET A 248 -10.79 0.17 17.46
N ALA A 249 -10.63 -1.10 17.05
CA ALA A 249 -9.32 -1.74 16.94
C ALA A 249 -8.44 -1.05 15.89
N TYR A 250 -9.00 -0.72 14.73
CA TYR A 250 -8.30 0.02 13.68
C TYR A 250 -7.98 1.47 14.09
N LEU A 251 -8.92 2.14 14.77
CA LEU A 251 -8.76 3.50 15.28
C LEU A 251 -7.59 3.61 16.25
N ALA A 252 -7.43 2.63 17.15
CA ALA A 252 -6.29 2.57 18.05
C ALA A 252 -4.96 2.52 17.29
N ALA A 253 -4.89 1.74 16.20
CA ALA A 253 -3.71 1.67 15.34
C ALA A 253 -3.38 3.04 14.71
N VAL A 254 -4.36 3.71 14.10
CA VAL A 254 -4.12 5.01 13.43
C VAL A 254 -4.01 6.19 14.41
N LYS A 255 -4.38 6.01 15.69
CA LYS A 255 -4.07 6.95 16.78
C LYS A 255 -2.63 6.83 17.26
N GLU A 256 -2.10 5.62 17.35
CA GLU A 256 -0.73 5.38 17.84
C GLU A 256 0.33 5.56 16.74
N GLN A 257 0.05 5.02 15.56
CA GLN A 257 1.03 4.86 14.48
C GLN A 257 0.66 5.71 13.26
N ASP A 258 1.64 6.28 12.59
CA ASP A 258 1.51 6.95 11.29
C ASP A 258 2.34 6.24 10.23
N GLY A 259 2.29 4.91 10.22
CA GLY A 259 2.92 4.09 9.19
C GLY A 259 2.60 4.63 7.79
N ALA A 260 3.52 4.47 6.83
CA ALA A 260 3.26 4.89 5.46
C ALA A 260 1.91 4.33 4.99
N ALA A 261 1.71 3.02 5.13
CA ALA A 261 0.45 2.32 4.89
C ALA A 261 -0.14 1.75 6.18
N MET A 262 -1.40 2.09 6.46
CA MET A 262 -2.21 1.66 7.59
C MET A 262 -3.41 0.85 7.09
N SER A 263 -3.15 -0.34 6.55
CA SER A 263 -4.17 -1.14 5.87
C SER A 263 -5.15 -1.81 6.82
N LEU A 264 -6.39 -2.00 6.36
CA LEU A 264 -7.49 -2.56 7.15
C LEU A 264 -7.47 -4.09 7.16
N GLY A 265 -7.10 -4.71 6.04
CA GLY A 265 -7.02 -6.17 5.92
C GLY A 265 -8.12 -6.77 5.07
N ASN A 266 -8.88 -7.70 5.64
CA ASN A 266 -9.96 -8.44 4.97
C ASN A 266 -11.13 -8.56 5.95
N VAL A 267 -11.97 -7.52 6.01
CA VAL A 267 -13.03 -7.39 7.03
C VAL A 267 -14.44 -7.54 6.47
N SER A 268 -14.67 -7.24 5.19
CA SER A 268 -15.99 -7.23 4.57
C SER A 268 -16.74 -8.56 4.74
N SER A 269 -16.13 -9.68 4.36
CA SER A 269 -16.75 -11.00 4.50
C SER A 269 -16.92 -11.45 5.97
N PHE A 270 -16.09 -10.94 6.89
CA PHE A 270 -16.25 -11.18 8.32
C PHE A 270 -17.45 -10.42 8.89
N LEU A 271 -17.59 -9.15 8.54
CA LEU A 271 -18.71 -8.31 8.98
C LEU A 271 -20.05 -8.83 8.44
N ASP A 272 -20.04 -9.41 7.25
CA ASP A 272 -21.25 -10.00 6.65
C ASP A 272 -21.85 -11.11 7.52
N ILE A 273 -21.04 -11.86 8.27
CA ILE A 273 -21.55 -12.94 9.15
C ILE A 273 -22.52 -12.37 10.20
N TYR A 274 -22.21 -11.21 10.76
CA TYR A 274 -23.08 -10.55 11.73
C TYR A 274 -24.26 -9.84 11.06
N ILE A 275 -24.02 -9.18 9.93
CA ILE A 275 -25.05 -8.47 9.16
C ILE A 275 -26.11 -9.47 8.65
N GLN A 276 -25.67 -10.58 8.06
CA GLN A 276 -26.55 -11.63 7.55
C GLN A 276 -27.36 -12.26 8.68
N TYR A 277 -26.73 -12.52 9.83
CA TYR A 277 -27.45 -13.02 11.01
C TYR A 277 -28.57 -12.07 11.45
N ASP A 278 -28.30 -10.77 11.56
CA ASP A 278 -29.32 -9.81 12.00
C ASP A 278 -30.41 -9.58 10.93
N LEU A 279 -30.08 -9.68 9.63
CA LEU A 279 -31.06 -9.68 8.53
C LEU A 279 -31.98 -10.89 8.59
N ASP A 280 -31.42 -12.10 8.75
CA ASP A 280 -32.19 -13.36 8.79
C ASP A 280 -33.16 -13.42 9.98
N HIS A 281 -32.85 -12.69 11.05
CA HIS A 281 -33.69 -12.57 12.24
C HIS A 281 -34.56 -11.31 12.26
N GLY A 282 -34.61 -10.56 11.15
CA GLY A 282 -35.47 -9.37 11.00
C GLY A 282 -35.16 -8.23 11.98
N LYS A 283 -33.92 -8.15 12.50
CA LYS A 283 -33.50 -7.10 13.42
C LYS A 283 -33.07 -5.82 12.70
N ILE A 284 -32.58 -5.97 11.47
CA ILE A 284 -32.19 -4.89 10.58
C ILE A 284 -32.76 -5.17 9.19
N ASP A 285 -32.85 -4.15 8.37
CA ASP A 285 -33.13 -4.29 6.93
C ASP A 285 -31.87 -3.98 6.11
N GLU A 286 -31.99 -4.12 4.79
CA GLU A 286 -30.87 -3.87 3.87
C GLU A 286 -30.41 -2.40 3.88
N SER A 287 -31.33 -1.45 4.11
CA SER A 287 -30.99 -0.03 4.18
C SER A 287 -30.14 0.27 5.41
N PHE A 288 -30.47 -0.32 6.56
CA PHE A 288 -29.68 -0.20 7.78
C PHE A 288 -28.34 -0.93 7.65
N ALA A 289 -28.31 -2.10 7.01
CA ALA A 289 -27.06 -2.82 6.72
C ALA A 289 -26.11 -1.97 5.86
N GLN A 290 -26.62 -1.32 4.80
CA GLN A 290 -25.82 -0.40 3.98
C GLN A 290 -25.39 0.84 4.78
N GLU A 291 -26.25 1.39 5.65
CA GLU A 291 -25.90 2.55 6.50
C GLU A 291 -24.72 2.26 7.44
N LEU A 292 -24.66 1.05 8.03
CA LEU A 292 -23.51 0.63 8.83
C LEU A 292 -22.21 0.62 8.02
N VAL A 293 -22.27 0.09 6.79
CA VAL A 293 -21.11 0.05 5.88
C VAL A 293 -20.72 1.45 5.41
N ASP A 294 -21.68 2.28 4.99
CA ASP A 294 -21.43 3.65 4.56
C ASP A 294 -20.76 4.46 5.67
N GLN A 295 -21.29 4.42 6.90
CA GLN A 295 -20.69 5.17 8.01
C GLN A 295 -19.33 4.63 8.46
N PHE A 296 -19.12 3.32 8.39
CA PHE A 296 -17.79 2.73 8.58
C PHE A 296 -16.80 3.27 7.53
N ILE A 297 -17.17 3.27 6.26
CA ILE A 297 -16.35 3.79 5.16
C ILE A 297 -16.09 5.29 5.30
N ILE A 298 -17.07 6.09 5.75
CA ILE A 298 -16.86 7.51 6.08
C ILE A 298 -15.69 7.65 7.06
N LYS A 299 -15.67 6.86 8.13
CA LYS A 299 -14.59 6.92 9.12
C LYS A 299 -13.22 6.57 8.55
N LEU A 300 -13.15 5.56 7.67
CA LEU A 300 -11.91 5.20 6.98
C LEU A 300 -11.43 6.30 6.03
N ARG A 301 -12.35 6.96 5.32
CA ARG A 301 -12.06 8.10 4.41
C ARG A 301 -11.47 9.31 5.15
N MET A 302 -11.78 9.47 6.45
CA MET A 302 -11.34 10.61 7.26
C MET A 302 -9.98 10.40 7.95
N VAL A 303 -9.32 9.25 7.78
CA VAL A 303 -7.99 9.02 8.36
C VAL A 303 -6.95 9.96 7.74
N ARG A 304 -6.17 10.65 8.58
CA ARG A 304 -5.10 11.57 8.18
C ARG A 304 -3.85 11.40 9.04
N HIS A 305 -2.71 11.74 8.46
CA HIS A 305 -1.42 11.80 9.14
C HIS A 305 -0.69 13.09 8.81
N LEU A 306 -0.04 13.73 9.78
CA LEU A 306 0.79 14.90 9.50
C LEU A 306 2.05 14.44 8.76
N ARG A 307 2.32 15.02 7.59
CA ARG A 307 3.45 14.66 6.73
C ARG A 307 4.22 15.92 6.32
N MET A 308 5.54 15.79 6.22
CA MET A 308 6.38 16.84 5.62
C MET A 308 6.22 16.84 4.09
N GLN A 309 6.52 17.96 3.44
CA GLN A 309 6.42 18.09 1.99
C GLN A 309 7.28 17.05 1.24
N SER A 310 8.48 16.74 1.74
CA SER A 310 9.33 15.74 1.08
C SER A 310 8.79 14.29 1.16
N TYR A 311 7.86 14.01 2.08
CA TYR A 311 7.10 12.76 2.07
C TYR A 311 6.06 12.80 0.95
N ASN A 312 5.32 13.91 0.82
CA ASN A 312 4.31 14.12 -0.23
C ASN A 312 4.92 14.06 -1.64
N ASP A 313 6.18 14.45 -1.81
CA ASP A 313 6.91 14.33 -3.08
C ASP A 313 7.20 12.87 -3.48
N ILE A 314 7.18 11.94 -2.52
CA ILE A 314 7.44 10.50 -2.73
C ILE A 314 6.14 9.70 -2.71
N PHE A 315 5.16 10.16 -1.93
CA PHE A 315 3.86 9.55 -1.68
C PHE A 315 2.74 10.60 -1.87
N ALA A 316 2.47 10.95 -3.11
CA ALA A 316 1.57 12.06 -3.45
C ALA A 316 0.10 11.69 -3.28
N GLY A 317 -0.74 12.71 -3.06
CA GLY A 317 -2.19 12.56 -2.95
C GLY A 317 -2.71 12.30 -1.53
N ASP A 318 -1.90 12.58 -0.51
CA ASP A 318 -2.22 12.38 0.92
C ASP A 318 -2.68 10.94 1.27
N PRO A 319 -1.95 9.89 0.83
CA PRO A 319 -2.39 8.51 0.99
C PRO A 319 -2.19 7.98 2.41
N THR A 320 -3.09 7.07 2.80
CA THR A 320 -3.01 6.31 4.06
C THR A 320 -3.04 4.80 3.82
N TRP A 321 -3.42 4.36 2.61
CA TRP A 321 -3.58 2.98 2.20
C TRP A 321 -4.39 2.19 3.21
N VAL A 322 -5.62 2.64 3.45
CA VAL A 322 -6.62 1.90 4.21
C VAL A 322 -7.15 0.77 3.33
N THR A 323 -6.28 -0.19 3.03
CA THR A 323 -6.53 -1.24 2.05
C THR A 323 -7.45 -2.29 2.64
N GLU A 324 -8.55 -2.55 1.94
CA GLU A 324 -9.52 -3.61 2.24
C GLU A 324 -9.51 -4.63 1.11
N SER A 325 -9.40 -5.91 1.47
CA SER A 325 -9.35 -7.04 0.55
C SER A 325 -10.73 -7.68 0.49
N ILE A 326 -11.36 -7.62 -0.68
CA ILE A 326 -12.77 -7.96 -0.89
C ILE A 326 -12.88 -9.26 -1.70
N GLY A 327 -13.69 -10.20 -1.22
CA GLY A 327 -13.98 -11.44 -1.94
C GLY A 327 -12.83 -12.45 -1.89
N GLY A 328 -12.51 -13.04 -3.04
CA GLY A 328 -11.58 -14.17 -3.17
C GLY A 328 -12.27 -15.52 -2.93
N ARG A 329 -11.48 -16.58 -2.77
CA ARG A 329 -11.99 -17.95 -2.60
C ARG A 329 -11.32 -18.67 -1.44
N PHE A 330 -12.00 -19.68 -0.92
CA PHE A 330 -11.39 -20.65 -0.03
C PHE A 330 -10.63 -21.72 -0.82
N ASN A 331 -9.71 -22.39 -0.14
CA ASN A 331 -8.99 -23.54 -0.68
C ASN A 331 -9.90 -24.75 -0.96
N ASP A 332 -11.11 -24.78 -0.39
CA ASP A 332 -12.14 -25.80 -0.69
C ASP A 332 -13.00 -25.48 -1.94
N GLY A 333 -12.75 -24.34 -2.59
CA GLY A 333 -13.43 -23.92 -3.82
C GLY A 333 -14.63 -22.98 -3.61
N ARG A 334 -15.15 -22.84 -2.38
CA ARG A 334 -16.22 -21.88 -2.08
C ARG A 334 -15.75 -20.44 -2.30
N THR A 335 -16.65 -19.57 -2.74
CA THR A 335 -16.37 -18.13 -2.82
C THR A 335 -16.44 -17.49 -1.43
N LYS A 336 -15.60 -16.46 -1.21
CA LYS A 336 -15.66 -15.56 -0.06
C LYS A 336 -16.47 -14.29 -0.35
N VAL A 337 -17.02 -14.18 -1.57
CA VAL A 337 -17.94 -13.10 -1.93
C VAL A 337 -19.21 -13.22 -1.09
N THR A 338 -19.61 -12.09 -0.52
CA THR A 338 -20.79 -11.94 0.33
C THR A 338 -21.61 -10.74 -0.11
N LYS A 339 -22.80 -10.54 0.45
CA LYS A 339 -23.57 -9.30 0.20
C LYS A 339 -22.77 -8.06 0.62
N THR A 340 -22.05 -8.13 1.74
CA THR A 340 -21.20 -7.02 2.19
C THR A 340 -20.04 -6.72 1.24
N SER A 341 -19.58 -7.68 0.44
CA SER A 341 -18.62 -7.41 -0.65
C SER A 341 -19.18 -6.38 -1.66
N PHE A 342 -20.46 -6.50 -2.01
CA PHE A 342 -21.15 -5.51 -2.86
C PHE A 342 -21.41 -4.20 -2.09
N ARG A 343 -21.83 -4.26 -0.81
CA ARG A 343 -22.09 -3.05 0.00
C ARG A 343 -20.86 -2.15 0.14
N PHE A 344 -19.67 -2.73 0.28
CA PHE A 344 -18.40 -1.98 0.31
C PHE A 344 -18.19 -1.22 -1.00
N LEU A 345 -18.34 -1.89 -2.14
CA LEU A 345 -18.24 -1.27 -3.47
C LEU A 345 -19.34 -0.23 -3.71
N GLN A 346 -20.56 -0.47 -3.19
CA GLN A 346 -21.70 0.45 -3.29
C GLN A 346 -21.43 1.81 -2.67
N THR A 347 -20.52 1.88 -1.69
CA THR A 347 -20.13 3.16 -1.07
C THR A 347 -19.49 4.14 -2.06
N LEU A 348 -18.96 3.65 -3.20
CA LEU A 348 -18.45 4.50 -4.28
C LEU A 348 -19.57 5.17 -5.10
N TYR A 349 -20.82 4.72 -4.97
CA TYR A 349 -22.01 5.41 -5.48
C TYR A 349 -22.69 6.22 -4.37
N ASN A 350 -22.89 5.63 -3.20
CA ASN A 350 -23.60 6.27 -2.08
C ASN A 350 -22.87 7.52 -1.54
N LEU A 351 -21.54 7.45 -1.47
CA LEU A 351 -20.67 8.52 -0.97
C LEU A 351 -19.84 9.18 -2.08
N GLY A 352 -19.98 8.69 -3.32
CA GLY A 352 -19.16 9.06 -4.46
C GLY A 352 -17.77 8.40 -4.48
N PRO A 353 -17.05 8.52 -5.63
CA PRO A 353 -15.71 7.97 -5.81
C PRO A 353 -14.75 8.49 -4.76
N SER A 354 -13.85 7.64 -4.28
CA SER A 354 -12.87 8.01 -3.27
C SER A 354 -11.62 7.14 -3.38
N PRO A 355 -10.44 7.71 -3.10
CA PRO A 355 -9.20 6.95 -3.09
C PRO A 355 -9.06 5.99 -1.92
N GLU A 356 -9.68 6.33 -0.79
CA GLU A 356 -9.69 5.53 0.43
C GLU A 356 -11.14 5.10 0.78
N PRO A 357 -11.33 3.95 1.44
CA PRO A 357 -10.34 2.89 1.58
C PRO A 357 -9.88 2.37 0.22
N ASN A 358 -8.63 1.93 0.12
CA ASN A 358 -8.07 1.34 -1.08
C ASN A 358 -8.67 -0.06 -1.32
N MET A 359 -9.87 -0.10 -1.91
CA MET A 359 -10.62 -1.34 -2.13
C MET A 359 -9.93 -2.22 -3.18
N THR A 360 -9.63 -3.45 -2.76
CA THR A 360 -8.86 -4.42 -3.54
C THR A 360 -9.66 -5.70 -3.71
N VAL A 361 -10.09 -5.98 -4.93
CA VAL A 361 -10.83 -7.20 -5.26
C VAL A 361 -9.84 -8.35 -5.43
N LEU A 362 -10.01 -9.40 -4.64
CA LEU A 362 -9.25 -10.64 -4.76
C LEU A 362 -9.85 -11.46 -5.91
N TRP A 363 -9.31 -11.29 -7.10
CA TRP A 363 -9.87 -11.80 -8.36
C TRP A 363 -9.53 -13.27 -8.60
N SER A 364 -10.53 -14.02 -9.03
CA SER A 364 -10.39 -15.36 -9.61
C SER A 364 -11.35 -15.47 -10.79
N PRO A 365 -10.98 -16.13 -11.90
CA PRO A 365 -11.92 -16.40 -13.00
C PRO A 365 -13.17 -17.18 -12.56
N GLU A 366 -13.08 -17.91 -11.44
CA GLU A 366 -14.17 -18.66 -10.83
C GLU A 366 -15.00 -17.86 -9.81
N LEU A 367 -14.85 -16.53 -9.74
CA LEU A 367 -15.75 -15.68 -8.95
C LEU A 367 -17.16 -15.67 -9.55
N PRO A 368 -18.21 -15.46 -8.72
CA PRO A 368 -19.58 -15.32 -9.22
C PRO A 368 -19.72 -14.22 -10.27
N GLU A 369 -20.44 -14.50 -11.36
CA GLU A 369 -20.52 -13.60 -12.51
C GLU A 369 -21.12 -12.24 -12.13
N GLY A 370 -22.21 -12.22 -11.36
CA GLY A 370 -22.82 -10.96 -10.89
C GLY A 370 -21.88 -10.07 -10.07
N PHE A 371 -20.89 -10.66 -9.38
CA PHE A 371 -19.86 -9.89 -8.68
C PHE A 371 -18.77 -9.38 -9.61
N LYS A 372 -18.34 -10.17 -10.60
CA LYS A 372 -17.40 -9.74 -11.64
C LYS A 372 -17.97 -8.58 -12.45
N GLU A 373 -19.24 -8.68 -12.85
CA GLU A 373 -20.01 -7.62 -13.51
C GLU A 373 -20.06 -6.34 -12.68
N PHE A 374 -20.40 -6.44 -11.39
CA PHE A 374 -20.47 -5.27 -10.54
C PHE A 374 -19.10 -4.62 -10.29
N CYS A 375 -18.03 -5.41 -10.13
CA CYS A 375 -16.67 -4.88 -10.01
C CYS A 375 -16.27 -4.13 -11.30
N ALA A 376 -16.45 -4.75 -12.47
CA ALA A 376 -16.16 -4.13 -13.75
C ALA A 376 -16.96 -2.83 -13.92
N GLN A 377 -18.24 -2.82 -13.55
CA GLN A 377 -19.07 -1.64 -13.55
C GLN A 377 -18.51 -0.50 -12.68
N VAL A 378 -18.13 -0.82 -11.43
CA VAL A 378 -17.54 0.14 -10.51
C VAL A 378 -16.23 0.70 -11.07
N SER A 379 -15.38 -0.12 -11.69
CA SER A 379 -14.17 0.36 -12.35
C SER A 379 -14.47 1.30 -13.51
N ILE A 380 -15.47 0.99 -14.34
CA ILE A 380 -15.90 1.83 -15.46
C ILE A 380 -16.41 3.19 -14.97
N ASP A 381 -17.20 3.20 -13.91
CA ASP A 381 -17.85 4.42 -13.42
C ASP A 381 -16.94 5.29 -12.55
N THR A 382 -15.99 4.69 -11.82
CA THR A 382 -15.30 5.37 -10.73
C THR A 382 -13.77 5.33 -10.81
N SER A 383 -13.20 4.37 -11.54
CA SER A 383 -11.73 4.11 -11.58
C SER A 383 -11.08 4.05 -10.18
N SER A 384 -11.83 3.62 -9.15
CA SER A 384 -11.40 3.71 -7.75
C SER A 384 -10.88 2.41 -7.16
N ILE A 385 -11.15 1.25 -7.78
CA ILE A 385 -10.76 -0.07 -7.26
C ILE A 385 -9.59 -0.70 -8.00
N GLN A 386 -8.92 -1.65 -7.34
CA GLN A 386 -7.86 -2.48 -7.94
C GLN A 386 -8.15 -3.97 -7.78
N TYR A 387 -7.40 -4.79 -8.50
CA TYR A 387 -7.58 -6.23 -8.57
C TYR A 387 -6.26 -6.95 -8.33
N GLU A 388 -6.30 -8.03 -7.55
CA GLU A 388 -5.15 -8.90 -7.32
C GLU A 388 -5.52 -10.37 -7.49
N ASN A 389 -4.58 -11.17 -8.00
CA ASN A 389 -4.82 -12.55 -8.40
C ASN A 389 -4.90 -13.48 -7.19
N ASP A 390 -6.13 -13.74 -6.74
CA ASP A 390 -6.40 -14.65 -5.63
C ASP A 390 -5.94 -16.07 -5.93
N THR A 391 -6.18 -16.55 -7.15
CA THR A 391 -5.78 -17.89 -7.60
C THR A 391 -4.27 -18.08 -7.42
N LEU A 392 -3.47 -17.15 -7.97
CA LEU A 392 -2.02 -17.18 -7.87
C LEU A 392 -1.52 -17.05 -6.42
N MET A 393 -2.06 -16.10 -5.66
CA MET A 393 -1.59 -15.83 -4.30
C MET A 393 -1.92 -16.98 -3.35
N ARG A 394 -3.14 -17.54 -3.39
CA ARG A 394 -3.53 -18.68 -2.55
C ARG A 394 -2.67 -19.90 -2.85
N GLU A 395 -2.40 -20.20 -4.12
CA GLU A 395 -1.55 -21.33 -4.51
C GLU A 395 -0.10 -21.15 -4.06
N VAL A 396 0.47 -19.96 -4.25
CA VAL A 396 1.88 -19.68 -3.89
C VAL A 396 2.08 -19.59 -2.38
N ARG A 397 1.08 -19.10 -1.64
CA ARG A 397 1.18 -18.81 -0.19
C ARG A 397 0.51 -19.87 0.69
N ASN A 398 -0.32 -20.74 0.12
CA ASN A 398 -1.08 -21.78 0.80
C ASN A 398 -1.92 -21.26 1.98
N CYS A 399 -2.70 -20.20 1.74
CA CYS A 399 -3.55 -19.56 2.74
C CYS A 399 -4.64 -18.73 2.05
N ASP A 400 -5.86 -18.81 2.56
CA ASP A 400 -7.08 -18.18 2.03
C ASP A 400 -7.70 -17.13 2.99
N ASP A 401 -7.11 -16.93 4.18
CA ASP A 401 -7.39 -15.79 5.06
C ASP A 401 -6.21 -14.82 5.09
N TYR A 402 -6.13 -14.01 4.04
CA TYR A 402 -5.11 -13.00 3.86
C TYR A 402 -5.73 -11.66 3.45
N GLY A 403 -4.93 -10.61 3.58
CA GLY A 403 -5.23 -9.30 3.02
C GLY A 403 -3.99 -8.65 2.42
N ILE A 404 -4.21 -7.51 1.80
CA ILE A 404 -3.20 -6.74 1.09
C ILE A 404 -2.75 -5.57 1.95
N ALA A 405 -1.46 -5.52 2.28
CA ALA A 405 -0.85 -4.37 2.94
C ALA A 405 -0.36 -3.37 1.88
N CYS A 406 -0.64 -2.09 2.10
CA CYS A 406 -0.31 -0.99 1.19
C CYS A 406 -0.95 -1.17 -0.19
N CYS A 407 -0.20 -1.65 -1.18
CA CYS A 407 -0.63 -1.70 -2.57
C CYS A 407 -0.87 -3.12 -3.06
N VAL A 408 0.10 -4.03 -2.86
CA VAL A 408 0.18 -5.32 -3.56
C VAL A 408 0.81 -6.42 -2.69
N SER A 409 0.86 -6.21 -1.37
CA SER A 409 1.77 -6.94 -0.49
C SER A 409 1.01 -7.87 0.45
N TYR A 410 0.95 -9.13 0.04
CA TYR A 410 0.29 -10.22 0.76
C TYR A 410 0.69 -10.33 2.25
N GLN A 411 -0.32 -10.35 3.13
CA GLN A 411 -0.19 -10.73 4.54
C GLN A 411 -1.26 -11.74 4.94
N ALA A 412 -0.85 -12.89 5.50
CA ALA A 412 -1.74 -13.75 6.25
C ALA A 412 -2.21 -12.99 7.50
N ILE A 413 -3.52 -12.70 7.60
CA ILE A 413 -4.05 -11.78 8.61
C ILE A 413 -3.80 -12.34 10.01
N GLY A 414 -3.26 -11.48 10.90
CA GLY A 414 -2.93 -11.86 12.27
C GLY A 414 -1.75 -12.85 12.42
N LYS A 415 -1.11 -13.28 11.33
CA LYS A 415 -0.05 -14.31 11.36
C LYS A 415 1.25 -13.87 10.69
N GLN A 416 1.25 -12.75 9.98
CA GLN A 416 2.40 -12.28 9.22
C GLN A 416 2.44 -10.75 9.16
N ILE A 417 3.64 -10.18 9.16
CA ILE A 417 3.91 -8.75 8.93
C ILE A 417 4.96 -8.58 7.81
N GLN A 418 5.16 -7.35 7.33
CA GLN A 418 6.37 -7.03 6.57
C GLN A 418 7.16 -5.87 7.19
N PHE A 419 8.47 -6.02 7.12
CA PHE A 419 9.41 -4.93 7.23
C PHE A 419 9.49 -4.19 5.89
N PHE A 420 8.96 -2.97 5.87
CA PHE A 420 8.86 -2.15 4.66
C PHE A 420 10.20 -1.56 4.24
N GLY A 421 10.60 -1.72 2.99
CA GLY A 421 11.87 -1.19 2.50
C GLY A 421 11.82 -0.10 1.44
N ALA A 422 10.66 0.44 1.10
CA ALA A 422 10.50 1.35 -0.03
C ALA A 422 11.00 0.74 -1.36
N ARG A 423 12.02 1.32 -2.02
CA ARG A 423 12.59 0.79 -3.27
C ARG A 423 13.99 1.32 -3.58
N CYS A 424 14.77 0.59 -4.37
CA CYS A 424 16.01 1.05 -5.00
C CYS A 424 15.82 1.48 -6.47
N ASN A 425 16.75 2.29 -6.99
CA ASN A 425 16.70 2.80 -8.36
C ASN A 425 17.54 1.94 -9.33
N LEU A 426 16.88 1.03 -10.06
CA LEU A 426 17.55 0.13 -11.00
C LEU A 426 18.09 0.85 -12.24
N ALA A 427 17.40 1.89 -12.72
CA ALA A 427 17.84 2.67 -13.88
C ALA A 427 19.16 3.41 -13.59
N LYS A 428 19.26 4.04 -12.42
CA LYS A 428 20.49 4.75 -12.02
C LYS A 428 21.62 3.77 -11.66
N ALA A 429 21.29 2.58 -11.16
CA ALA A 429 22.25 1.50 -10.97
C ALA A 429 22.89 1.06 -12.31
N LEU A 430 22.11 1.02 -13.40
CA LEU A 430 22.66 0.75 -14.74
C LEU A 430 23.64 1.84 -15.19
N LEU A 431 23.38 3.10 -14.85
CA LEU A 431 24.30 4.20 -15.15
C LEU A 431 25.62 4.09 -14.37
N LEU A 432 25.62 3.56 -13.14
CA LEU A 432 26.88 3.23 -12.45
C LEU A 432 27.68 2.19 -13.23
N ALA A 433 27.01 1.16 -13.75
CA ALA A 433 27.67 0.10 -14.52
C ALA A 433 28.36 0.64 -15.78
N ILE A 434 27.75 1.61 -16.43
CA ILE A 434 28.27 2.26 -17.66
C ILE A 434 29.38 3.28 -17.34
N ASN A 435 29.34 3.91 -16.16
CA ASN A 435 30.26 4.98 -15.75
C ASN A 435 31.43 4.52 -14.86
N GLY A 436 31.71 3.22 -14.81
CA GLY A 436 32.80 2.68 -14.00
C GLY A 436 32.55 2.87 -12.50
N GLY A 437 31.30 2.71 -12.07
CA GLY A 437 30.87 2.83 -10.68
C GLY A 437 30.71 4.26 -10.18
N ARG A 438 30.80 5.26 -11.06
CA ARG A 438 30.66 6.69 -10.74
C ARG A 438 29.25 7.20 -10.99
N CYS A 439 28.72 8.00 -10.06
CA CYS A 439 27.46 8.71 -10.21
C CYS A 439 27.54 9.65 -11.43
N GLU A 440 26.56 9.57 -12.33
CA GLU A 440 26.52 10.33 -13.57
C GLU A 440 26.38 11.85 -13.34
N ASN A 441 25.75 12.24 -12.22
CA ASN A 441 25.50 13.66 -11.91
C ASN A 441 26.65 14.33 -11.14
N THR A 442 27.42 13.57 -10.36
CA THR A 442 28.40 14.14 -9.42
C THR A 442 29.83 13.63 -9.63
N GLY A 443 30.02 12.56 -10.40
CA GLY A 443 31.31 11.87 -10.54
C GLY A 443 31.77 11.09 -9.32
N THR A 444 31.01 11.13 -8.21
CA THR A 444 31.32 10.38 -6.99
C THR A 444 31.40 8.89 -7.27
N VAL A 445 32.51 8.25 -6.89
CA VAL A 445 32.65 6.79 -6.97
C VAL A 445 31.76 6.14 -5.92
N MET A 446 30.69 5.49 -6.36
CA MET A 446 29.71 4.82 -5.51
C MET A 446 29.99 3.33 -5.36
N VAL A 447 30.49 2.71 -6.43
CA VAL A 447 30.88 1.30 -6.45
C VAL A 447 32.28 1.19 -7.00
N LYS A 448 33.19 0.58 -6.24
CA LYS A 448 34.58 0.40 -6.67
C LYS A 448 34.70 -0.79 -7.63
N ASP A 449 35.81 -0.86 -8.35
CA ASP A 449 36.21 -2.02 -9.16
C ASP A 449 35.21 -2.41 -10.27
N ILE A 450 34.44 -1.44 -10.76
CA ILE A 450 33.63 -1.58 -11.98
C ILE A 450 34.51 -1.23 -13.18
N PRO A 451 34.78 -2.16 -14.11
CA PRO A 451 35.53 -1.90 -15.33
C PRO A 451 35.01 -0.69 -16.10
N VAL A 452 35.89 0.22 -16.50
CA VAL A 452 35.54 1.38 -17.33
C VAL A 452 35.28 0.89 -18.76
N LEU A 453 34.12 1.26 -19.31
CA LEU A 453 33.79 1.01 -20.71
C LEU A 453 34.45 2.09 -21.57
N THR A 454 35.51 1.73 -22.30
CA THR A 454 36.33 2.66 -23.09
C THR A 454 35.84 2.85 -24.52
N GLY A 455 35.02 1.93 -25.04
CA GLY A 455 34.38 2.08 -26.35
C GLY A 455 33.19 3.04 -26.29
N ASP A 456 33.03 3.85 -27.35
CA ASP A 456 31.85 4.70 -27.51
C ASP A 456 30.58 3.87 -27.73
N LEU A 457 30.70 2.77 -28.49
CA LEU A 457 29.61 1.83 -28.72
C LEU A 457 29.50 0.86 -27.53
N LEU A 458 28.35 0.87 -26.85
CA LEU A 458 28.11 -0.01 -25.71
C LEU A 458 27.94 -1.46 -26.15
N ASN A 459 28.67 -2.38 -25.51
CA ASN A 459 28.51 -3.81 -25.69
C ASN A 459 27.60 -4.40 -24.59
N PHE A 460 26.62 -5.21 -24.99
CA PHE A 460 25.65 -5.79 -24.05
C PHE A 460 26.30 -6.66 -22.96
N GLU A 461 27.23 -7.55 -23.32
CA GLU A 461 27.85 -8.48 -22.36
C GLU A 461 28.71 -7.74 -21.33
N GLU A 462 29.45 -6.71 -21.77
CA GLU A 462 30.25 -5.86 -20.87
C GLU A 462 29.35 -5.07 -19.91
N VAL A 463 28.31 -4.41 -20.44
CA VAL A 463 27.36 -3.64 -19.63
C VAL A 463 26.63 -4.55 -18.64
N TRP A 464 26.14 -5.70 -19.09
CA TRP A 464 25.44 -6.66 -18.23
C TRP A 464 26.34 -7.23 -17.14
N SER A 465 27.59 -7.56 -17.46
CA SER A 465 28.59 -8.00 -16.48
C SER A 465 28.85 -6.94 -15.41
N ASN A 466 29.05 -5.69 -15.81
CA ASN A 466 29.21 -4.57 -14.89
C ASN A 466 27.95 -4.33 -14.06
N TYR A 467 26.77 -4.45 -14.67
CA TYR A 467 25.51 -4.19 -13.99
C TYR A 467 25.25 -5.19 -12.89
N LYS A 468 25.52 -6.48 -13.11
CA LYS A 468 25.46 -7.50 -12.07
C LYS A 468 26.34 -7.16 -10.87
N LYS A 469 27.59 -6.70 -11.08
CA LYS A 469 28.49 -6.27 -9.99
C LYS A 469 27.91 -5.09 -9.18
N VAL A 470 27.33 -4.11 -9.87
CA VAL A 470 26.67 -2.97 -9.21
C VAL A 470 25.46 -3.43 -8.39
N LEU A 471 24.61 -4.28 -8.96
CA LEU A 471 23.42 -4.80 -8.30
C LEU A 471 23.76 -5.60 -7.04
N MET A 472 24.83 -6.41 -7.07
CA MET A 472 25.33 -7.11 -5.87
C MET A 472 25.70 -6.15 -4.74
N GLN A 473 26.36 -5.02 -5.06
CA GLN A 473 26.72 -4.02 -4.06
C GLN A 473 25.51 -3.25 -3.55
N ILE A 474 24.57 -2.90 -4.43
CA ILE A 474 23.31 -2.26 -4.03
C ILE A 474 22.50 -3.18 -3.12
N ALA A 475 22.42 -4.48 -3.43
CA ALA A 475 21.72 -5.45 -2.59
C ALA A 475 22.28 -5.47 -1.16
N ARG A 476 23.61 -5.46 -1.01
CA ARG A 476 24.26 -5.37 0.30
C ARG A 476 23.92 -4.08 1.04
N VAL A 477 24.14 -2.92 0.42
CA VAL A 477 23.91 -1.61 1.07
C VAL A 477 22.43 -1.44 1.43
N TYR A 478 21.53 -1.92 0.57
CA TYR A 478 20.10 -1.89 0.83
C TYR A 478 19.75 -2.77 2.02
N ASN A 479 20.26 -4.01 2.08
CA ASN A 479 20.08 -4.89 3.23
C ASN A 479 20.60 -4.27 4.54
N ASP A 480 21.80 -3.70 4.53
CA ASP A 480 22.40 -3.09 5.72
C ASP A 480 21.55 -1.92 6.23
N ALA A 481 21.04 -1.07 5.32
CA ALA A 481 20.13 0.01 5.67
C ALA A 481 18.81 -0.50 6.27
N MET A 482 18.26 -1.60 5.73
CA MET A 482 17.04 -2.23 6.24
C MET A 482 17.21 -2.84 7.62
N ASN A 483 18.32 -3.53 7.86
CA ASN A 483 18.63 -4.09 9.16
C ASN A 483 18.70 -3.00 10.23
N ILE A 484 19.34 -1.87 9.93
CA ILE A 484 19.40 -0.71 10.84
C ILE A 484 17.99 -0.14 11.06
N ILE A 485 17.25 0.14 9.99
CA ILE A 485 15.92 0.76 10.09
C ILE A 485 14.98 -0.08 10.95
N HIS A 486 14.85 -1.38 10.68
CA HIS A 486 13.87 -2.19 11.38
C HIS A 486 14.29 -2.52 12.81
N TYR A 487 15.59 -2.61 13.08
CA TYR A 487 16.09 -2.68 14.46
C TYR A 487 15.70 -1.43 15.26
N MET A 488 15.90 -0.24 14.69
CA MET A 488 15.59 1.03 15.37
C MET A 488 14.09 1.25 15.51
N HIS A 489 13.30 0.80 14.53
CA HIS A 489 11.84 0.91 14.61
C HIS A 489 11.26 0.02 15.70
N ASP A 490 11.70 -1.25 15.81
CA ASP A 490 11.28 -2.13 16.90
C ASP A 490 11.70 -1.58 18.27
N LYS A 491 12.88 -0.96 18.36
CA LYS A 491 13.39 -0.41 19.61
C LYS A 491 12.70 0.88 20.05
N TYR A 492 12.42 1.78 19.11
CA TYR A 492 11.99 3.14 19.43
C TYR A 492 10.54 3.45 19.05
N TYR A 493 9.92 2.67 18.18
CA TYR A 493 8.55 2.94 17.73
C TYR A 493 7.76 1.67 17.41
N TYR A 494 7.80 0.68 18.31
CA TYR A 494 7.05 -0.58 18.18
C TYR A 494 5.53 -0.36 18.12
N GLU A 495 4.86 -1.00 17.16
CA GLU A 495 3.44 -0.83 16.85
C GLU A 495 2.52 -1.65 17.76
N LYS A 496 2.61 -1.46 19.07
CA LYS A 496 1.92 -2.29 20.08
C LYS A 496 0.40 -2.40 19.86
N ALA A 497 -0.29 -1.36 19.39
CA ALA A 497 -1.73 -1.42 19.10
C ALA A 497 -2.05 -2.41 17.96
N GLN A 498 -1.24 -2.45 16.90
CA GLN A 498 -1.44 -3.37 15.78
C GLN A 498 -0.98 -4.78 16.15
N MET A 499 0.19 -4.90 16.78
CA MET A 499 0.79 -6.18 17.16
C MET A 499 -0.02 -6.92 18.22
N ALA A 500 -0.82 -6.22 19.02
CA ALA A 500 -1.74 -6.83 19.97
C ALA A 500 -2.81 -7.71 19.30
N PHE A 501 -3.14 -7.42 18.04
CA PHE A 501 -4.08 -8.19 17.22
C PHE A 501 -3.37 -9.19 16.27
N ILE A 502 -2.12 -9.53 16.55
CA ILE A 502 -1.32 -10.49 15.78
C ILE A 502 -0.87 -11.61 16.73
N ASP A 503 -0.68 -12.81 16.20
CA ASP A 503 -0.08 -13.92 16.95
C ASP A 503 1.31 -13.51 17.49
N THR A 504 1.70 -14.10 18.62
CA THR A 504 2.86 -13.63 19.38
C THR A 504 4.18 -13.73 18.63
N ASP A 505 4.37 -14.73 17.77
CA ASP A 505 5.55 -14.87 16.91
C ASP A 505 5.13 -14.92 15.43
N PRO A 506 4.84 -13.77 14.80
CA PRO A 506 4.37 -13.73 13.42
C PRO A 506 5.51 -13.99 12.45
N ARG A 507 5.16 -14.55 11.28
CA ARG A 507 6.11 -14.59 10.17
C ARG A 507 6.46 -13.17 9.72
N ILE A 508 7.73 -12.92 9.43
CA ILE A 508 8.19 -11.60 8.97
C ILE A 508 8.81 -11.76 7.59
N ASN A 509 8.33 -10.98 6.63
CA ASN A 509 9.04 -10.76 5.37
C ASN A 509 9.79 -9.42 5.42
N LEU A 510 11.00 -9.37 4.88
CA LEU A 510 11.65 -8.10 4.56
C LEU A 510 11.34 -7.75 3.11
N ALA A 511 10.62 -6.65 2.91
CA ALA A 511 10.11 -6.20 1.62
C ALA A 511 11.06 -5.18 0.98
N TYR A 512 11.93 -5.64 0.09
CA TYR A 512 12.69 -4.77 -0.80
C TYR A 512 11.81 -4.35 -1.99
N GLY A 513 12.08 -3.20 -2.59
CA GLY A 513 11.41 -2.76 -3.80
C GLY A 513 12.38 -2.28 -4.87
N VAL A 514 11.91 -2.18 -6.12
CA VAL A 514 12.66 -1.61 -7.24
C VAL A 514 11.84 -0.57 -8.00
N ALA A 515 12.54 0.44 -8.53
CA ALA A 515 12.02 1.46 -9.42
C ALA A 515 12.84 1.53 -10.72
N GLY A 516 12.20 1.98 -11.81
CA GLY A 516 12.85 2.13 -13.10
C GLY A 516 13.11 0.81 -13.82
N LEU A 517 12.28 -0.21 -13.55
CA LEU A 517 12.42 -1.55 -14.14
C LEU A 517 12.36 -1.51 -15.67
N SER A 518 11.30 -0.93 -16.24
CA SER A 518 11.14 -0.85 -17.70
C SER A 518 12.24 -0.04 -18.37
N ILE A 519 12.79 0.98 -17.70
CA ILE A 519 13.95 1.74 -18.19
C ILE A 519 15.19 0.86 -18.25
N ALA A 520 15.46 0.08 -17.20
CA ALA A 520 16.59 -0.84 -17.18
C ALA A 520 16.44 -1.92 -18.27
N ILE A 521 15.24 -2.49 -18.42
CA ILE A 521 14.91 -3.48 -19.45
C ILE A 521 15.12 -2.91 -20.86
N ASP A 522 14.50 -1.77 -21.15
CA ASP A 522 14.56 -1.14 -22.48
C ASP A 522 15.97 -0.63 -22.78
N SER A 523 16.74 -0.22 -21.77
CA SER A 523 18.13 0.20 -21.95
C SER A 523 19.01 -0.99 -22.32
N LEU A 524 18.83 -2.14 -21.66
CA LEU A 524 19.50 -3.39 -22.01
C LEU A 524 19.09 -3.86 -23.41
N SER A 525 17.81 -3.73 -23.76
CA SER A 525 17.29 -4.04 -25.09
C SER A 525 17.90 -3.16 -26.19
N ALA A 526 17.96 -1.84 -25.96
CA ALA A 526 18.57 -0.89 -26.89
C ALA A 526 20.05 -1.21 -27.14
N ILE A 527 20.80 -1.55 -26.09
CA ILE A 527 22.21 -1.94 -26.20
C ILE A 527 22.36 -3.29 -26.93
N LYS A 528 21.44 -4.24 -26.73
CA LYS A 528 21.52 -5.58 -27.31
C LYS A 528 21.09 -5.67 -28.76
N TYR A 529 20.01 -4.99 -29.12
CA TYR A 529 19.35 -5.13 -30.43
C TYR A 529 19.45 -3.87 -31.30
N GLY A 530 19.73 -2.71 -30.69
CA GLY A 530 20.05 -1.48 -31.41
C GLY A 530 21.56 -1.27 -31.51
N LYS A 531 21.97 0.00 -31.63
CA LYS A 531 23.36 0.44 -31.46
C LYS A 531 23.37 1.70 -30.62
N VAL A 532 23.86 1.60 -29.39
CA VAL A 532 23.88 2.72 -28.44
C VAL A 532 25.29 3.27 -28.30
N ARG A 533 25.48 4.54 -28.65
CA ARG A 533 26.73 5.27 -28.43
C ARG A 533 26.62 6.16 -27.21
N ALA A 534 27.54 6.00 -26.26
CA ALA A 534 27.61 6.83 -25.07
C ALA A 534 28.24 8.20 -25.39
N LYS A 535 27.51 9.30 -25.11
CA LYS A 535 28.08 10.65 -25.13
C LYS A 535 28.69 10.94 -23.78
N ARG A 536 30.01 11.12 -23.74
CA ARG A 536 30.76 11.34 -22.50
C ARG A 536 31.29 12.77 -22.42
N ASN A 537 31.35 13.31 -21.20
CA ASN A 537 32.03 14.57 -20.92
C ASN A 537 33.53 14.38 -20.72
N ASP A 538 34.23 15.48 -20.43
CA ASP A 538 35.69 15.54 -20.29
C ASP A 538 36.26 14.60 -19.22
N ILE A 539 35.45 14.22 -18.22
CA ILE A 539 35.84 13.27 -17.15
C ILE A 539 35.35 11.83 -17.40
N GLY A 540 34.81 11.58 -18.60
CA GLY A 540 34.39 10.27 -19.09
C GLY A 540 33.02 9.79 -18.60
N LEU A 541 32.20 10.66 -18.00
CA LEU A 541 30.84 10.33 -17.56
C LEU A 541 29.82 10.53 -18.67
N THR A 542 28.83 9.64 -18.75
CA THR A 542 27.75 9.76 -19.72
C THR A 542 26.83 10.94 -19.44
N GLU A 543 26.61 11.80 -20.44
CA GLU A 543 25.62 12.89 -20.41
C GLU A 543 24.43 12.62 -21.33
N GLY A 544 24.56 11.65 -22.24
CA GLY A 544 23.51 11.25 -23.18
C GLY A 544 23.90 10.00 -23.96
N PHE A 545 22.99 9.57 -24.83
CA PHE A 545 23.16 8.40 -25.69
C PHE A 545 22.59 8.68 -27.07
N ASP A 546 23.34 8.33 -28.13
CA ASP A 546 22.79 8.24 -29.48
C ASP A 546 22.38 6.80 -29.76
N ILE A 547 21.17 6.62 -30.28
CA ILE A 547 20.61 5.30 -30.58
C ILE A 547 20.41 5.22 -32.10
N GLU A 548 21.15 4.32 -32.74
CA GLU A 548 20.92 3.94 -34.13
C GLU A 548 20.13 2.61 -34.16
N ASN A 549 19.27 2.45 -35.16
CA ASN A 549 18.32 1.33 -35.33
C ASN A 549 17.19 1.26 -34.29
N THR A 550 16.12 0.56 -34.66
CA THR A 550 15.00 0.25 -33.76
C THR A 550 15.34 -0.94 -32.85
N TYR A 551 14.81 -0.93 -31.63
CA TYR A 551 14.92 -2.03 -30.67
C TYR A 551 13.54 -2.34 -30.05
N PRO A 552 13.29 -3.58 -29.58
CA PRO A 552 12.03 -3.93 -28.95
C PRO A 552 11.92 -3.30 -27.55
N CYS A 553 10.76 -2.77 -27.21
CA CYS A 553 10.49 -2.18 -25.89
C CYS A 553 9.52 -3.06 -25.10
N PHE A 554 9.72 -3.16 -23.79
CA PHE A 554 8.85 -3.85 -22.86
C PHE A 554 7.40 -3.33 -22.95
N GLY A 555 6.41 -4.22 -22.83
CA GLY A 555 4.99 -3.86 -22.96
C GLY A 555 4.37 -4.10 -24.34
N ASN A 556 5.01 -4.91 -25.18
CA ASN A 556 4.58 -5.15 -26.56
C ASN A 556 4.46 -6.64 -26.92
N ASP A 557 4.48 -7.51 -25.91
CA ASP A 557 4.51 -8.97 -26.00
C ASP A 557 5.66 -9.51 -26.86
N ASP A 558 6.87 -8.96 -26.68
CA ASP A 558 8.08 -9.37 -27.39
C ASP A 558 9.07 -10.04 -26.43
N ASP A 559 9.21 -11.36 -26.57
CA ASP A 559 10.04 -12.19 -25.68
C ASP A 559 11.50 -11.74 -25.61
N ARG A 560 12.02 -11.10 -26.66
CA ARG A 560 13.42 -10.64 -26.71
C ARG A 560 13.74 -9.61 -25.63
N VAL A 561 12.76 -8.78 -25.26
CA VAL A 561 12.87 -7.72 -24.24
C VAL A 561 12.18 -8.12 -22.94
N ASP A 562 11.04 -8.81 -23.01
CA ASP A 562 10.31 -9.24 -21.80
C ASP A 562 11.15 -10.19 -20.94
N HIS A 563 11.90 -11.12 -21.56
CA HIS A 563 12.78 -12.03 -20.82
C HIS A 563 13.97 -11.33 -20.16
N LEU A 564 14.44 -10.18 -20.67
CA LEU A 564 15.45 -9.37 -19.98
C LEU A 564 14.91 -8.87 -18.62
N GLY A 565 13.61 -8.56 -18.56
CA GLY A 565 12.93 -8.21 -17.32
C GLY A 565 12.84 -9.36 -16.33
N VAL A 566 12.46 -10.55 -16.81
CA VAL A 566 12.40 -11.77 -16.00
C VAL A 566 13.77 -12.07 -15.39
N ASP A 567 14.82 -12.05 -16.20
CA ASP A 567 16.20 -12.35 -15.77
C ASP A 567 16.73 -11.32 -14.77
N LEU A 568 16.47 -10.03 -15.00
CA LEU A 568 16.89 -8.95 -14.10
C LEU A 568 16.23 -9.06 -12.73
N VAL A 569 14.92 -9.29 -12.69
CA VAL A 569 14.15 -9.43 -11.44
C VAL A 569 14.60 -10.66 -10.67
N TYR A 570 14.77 -11.79 -11.36
CA TYR A 570 15.28 -13.02 -10.75
C TYR A 570 16.68 -12.81 -10.15
N PHE A 571 17.61 -12.27 -10.94
CA PHE A 571 18.98 -12.01 -10.48
C PHE A 571 19.01 -11.14 -9.22
N PHE A 572 18.31 -10.00 -9.22
CA PHE A 572 18.33 -9.09 -8.08
C PHE A 572 17.66 -9.69 -6.83
N SER A 573 16.57 -10.44 -7.01
CA SER A 573 15.91 -11.20 -5.93
C SER A 573 16.87 -12.21 -5.29
N GLU A 574 17.64 -12.95 -6.09
CA GLU A 574 18.63 -13.92 -5.59
C GLU A 574 19.81 -13.24 -4.89
N GLU A 575 20.29 -12.09 -5.37
CA GLU A 575 21.34 -11.33 -4.66
C GLU A 575 20.86 -10.85 -3.27
N LEU A 576 19.64 -10.30 -3.17
CA LEU A 576 19.08 -9.86 -1.89
C LEU A 576 18.97 -11.02 -0.87
N LYS A 577 18.65 -12.24 -1.32
CA LYS A 577 18.51 -13.42 -0.47
C LYS A 577 19.83 -13.92 0.14
N LYS A 578 20.99 -13.47 -0.33
CA LYS A 578 22.30 -13.91 0.17
C LYS A 578 22.71 -13.23 1.48
N HIS A 579 22.03 -12.17 1.88
CA HIS A 579 22.43 -11.36 3.03
C HIS A 579 21.72 -11.77 4.32
N PRO A 580 22.40 -11.71 5.49
CA PRO A 580 21.75 -11.86 6.78
C PRO A 580 20.75 -10.72 7.06
N VAL A 581 19.58 -11.08 7.57
CA VAL A 581 18.46 -10.15 7.79
C VAL A 581 18.06 -10.10 9.27
N TYR A 582 17.75 -8.89 9.75
CA TYR A 582 17.22 -8.64 11.09
C TYR A 582 15.98 -9.51 11.38
N LYS A 583 15.94 -10.10 12.59
CA LYS A 583 14.93 -11.09 13.02
C LYS A 583 14.77 -12.29 12.08
N ASN A 584 15.79 -12.62 11.27
CA ASN A 584 15.73 -13.68 10.25
C ASN A 584 14.51 -13.52 9.32
N ALA A 585 14.08 -12.28 9.08
CA ALA A 585 12.95 -12.01 8.19
C ALA A 585 13.25 -12.53 6.79
N ARG A 586 12.24 -13.10 6.11
CA ARG A 586 12.39 -13.67 4.78
C ARG A 586 12.50 -12.56 3.73
N PRO A 587 13.60 -12.46 2.95
CA PRO A 587 13.71 -11.52 1.85
C PRO A 587 12.60 -11.72 0.80
N THR A 588 11.97 -10.62 0.41
CA THR A 588 10.97 -10.53 -0.66
C THR A 588 11.20 -9.27 -1.47
N LEU A 589 10.75 -9.25 -2.73
CA LEU A 589 10.94 -8.13 -3.65
C LEU A 589 9.58 -7.66 -4.19
N SER A 590 9.40 -6.35 -4.36
CA SER A 590 8.27 -5.78 -5.10
C SER A 590 8.72 -4.94 -6.29
N LEU A 591 7.93 -5.00 -7.36
CA LEU A 591 8.06 -4.16 -8.54
C LEU A 591 7.07 -2.99 -8.37
N LEU A 592 7.41 -2.07 -7.48
CA LEU A 592 6.52 -1.03 -6.96
C LEU A 592 7.26 0.29 -6.71
N THR A 593 6.72 1.39 -7.24
CA THR A 593 7.31 2.72 -7.07
C THR A 593 6.50 3.66 -6.16
N ILE A 594 5.17 3.52 -6.13
CA ILE A 594 4.28 4.62 -5.73
C ILE A 594 4.57 5.82 -6.66
N THR A 595 4.63 7.04 -6.13
CA THR A 595 4.93 8.27 -6.88
C THR A 595 6.41 8.65 -6.80
N SER A 596 7.25 7.77 -6.24
CA SER A 596 8.71 7.95 -6.25
C SER A 596 9.29 7.89 -7.67
N ASN A 597 8.50 7.49 -8.68
CA ASN A 597 8.86 7.49 -10.09
C ASN A 597 9.22 8.90 -10.60
N VAL A 598 8.53 9.94 -10.10
CA VAL A 598 8.86 11.34 -10.40
C VAL A 598 10.17 11.75 -9.73
N MET A 599 10.31 11.50 -8.43
CA MET A 599 11.52 11.86 -7.66
C MET A 599 12.78 11.14 -8.19
N TYR A 600 12.70 9.84 -8.46
CA TYR A 600 13.83 9.12 -9.05
C TYR A 600 14.13 9.58 -10.48
N GLY A 601 13.12 9.92 -11.27
CA GLY A 601 13.30 10.54 -12.59
C GLY A 601 14.17 11.79 -12.53
N LYS A 602 13.83 12.72 -11.63
CA LYS A 602 14.60 13.96 -11.37
C LYS A 602 16.06 13.70 -11.00
N LYS A 603 16.31 12.64 -10.22
CA LYS A 603 17.66 12.30 -9.75
C LYS A 603 18.45 11.42 -10.73
N THR A 604 17.91 11.09 -11.90
CA THR A 604 18.55 10.18 -12.85
C THR A 604 18.84 10.87 -14.19
N GLY A 605 20.10 10.79 -14.63
CA GLY A 605 20.58 11.25 -15.93
C GLY A 605 19.90 10.58 -17.12
N ALA A 606 20.24 10.98 -18.34
CA ALA A 606 19.73 10.30 -19.55
C ALA A 606 20.09 8.80 -19.49
N THR A 607 19.25 7.94 -20.07
CA THR A 607 19.46 6.48 -20.06
C THR A 607 19.54 5.89 -21.48
N PRO A 608 20.19 4.71 -21.66
CA PRO A 608 20.41 4.10 -22.98
C PRO A 608 19.15 3.79 -23.80
N ASP A 609 17.99 3.73 -23.15
CA ASP A 609 16.67 3.60 -23.76
C ASP A 609 16.11 4.91 -24.37
N GLY A 610 16.91 5.98 -24.37
CA GLY A 610 16.53 7.28 -24.93
C GLY A 610 15.67 8.12 -24.00
N ARG A 611 15.40 7.69 -22.75
CA ARG A 611 14.73 8.54 -21.77
C ARG A 611 15.67 9.68 -21.37
N ALA A 612 15.20 10.91 -21.52
CA ALA A 612 15.96 12.12 -21.17
C ALA A 612 16.17 12.27 -19.66
N LYS A 613 17.22 13.00 -19.27
CA LYS A 613 17.51 13.35 -17.88
C LYS A 613 16.29 14.02 -17.22
N GLY A 614 15.98 13.63 -15.99
CA GLY A 614 14.92 14.27 -15.20
C GLY A 614 13.49 13.80 -15.49
N VAL A 615 13.23 13.14 -16.63
CA VAL A 615 11.89 12.64 -16.99
C VAL A 615 11.43 11.57 -15.99
N ALA A 616 10.16 11.60 -15.57
CA ALA A 616 9.64 10.61 -14.63
C ALA A 616 9.79 9.16 -15.15
N PHE A 617 9.90 8.22 -14.21
CA PHE A 617 9.84 6.79 -14.54
C PHE A 617 8.39 6.33 -14.72
N ALA A 618 8.20 5.15 -15.31
CA ALA A 618 6.92 4.46 -15.23
C ALA A 618 6.59 4.05 -13.78
N PRO A 619 5.29 4.01 -13.40
CA PRO A 619 4.88 3.50 -12.10
C PRO A 619 5.05 1.98 -12.02
N GLY A 620 5.50 1.46 -10.88
CA GLY A 620 5.61 0.02 -10.62
C GLY A 620 6.37 -0.75 -11.71
N ALA A 621 5.72 -1.79 -12.25
CA ALA A 621 6.20 -2.63 -13.33
C ALA A 621 5.67 -2.22 -14.71
N ASN A 622 5.11 -1.03 -14.86
CA ASN A 622 4.58 -0.57 -16.15
C ASN A 622 5.68 -0.42 -17.21
N PRO A 623 5.32 -0.62 -18.49
CA PRO A 623 6.07 -0.08 -19.62
C PRO A 623 6.31 1.43 -19.48
N MET A 624 7.43 1.90 -20.04
CA MET A 624 7.68 3.34 -20.12
C MET A 624 6.62 4.02 -20.99
N HIS A 625 6.23 5.23 -20.59
CA HIS A 625 5.10 5.95 -21.17
C HIS A 625 5.16 6.01 -22.70
N GLY A 626 4.09 5.55 -23.36
CA GLY A 626 3.96 5.53 -24.81
C GLY A 626 4.81 4.50 -25.54
N ARG A 627 5.50 3.57 -24.84
CA ARG A 627 6.30 2.51 -25.47
C ARG A 627 5.52 1.24 -25.74
N ASP A 628 4.47 0.97 -24.99
CA ASP A 628 3.48 -0.09 -25.21
C ASP A 628 2.48 0.31 -26.31
N LYS A 629 2.84 0.02 -27.56
CA LYS A 629 2.13 0.48 -28.77
C LYS A 629 1.27 -0.60 -29.41
N ASN A 630 1.37 -1.85 -28.96
CA ASN A 630 0.69 -3.00 -29.57
C ASN A 630 -0.71 -3.31 -29.00
N GLY A 631 -1.28 -2.42 -28.18
CA GLY A 631 -2.62 -2.58 -27.60
C GLY A 631 -2.59 -2.99 -26.12
N ALA A 632 -3.75 -2.99 -25.49
CA ALA A 632 -3.93 -3.34 -24.08
C ALA A 632 -3.46 -4.77 -23.77
N ILE A 633 -3.89 -5.76 -24.56
CA ILE A 633 -3.61 -7.18 -24.36
C ILE A 633 -2.11 -7.47 -24.48
N ALA A 634 -1.40 -6.82 -25.41
CA ALA A 634 0.05 -6.98 -25.55
C ALA A 634 0.80 -6.41 -24.34
N SER A 635 0.40 -5.22 -23.87
CA SER A 635 0.98 -4.58 -22.67
C SER A 635 0.76 -5.43 -21.42
N LEU A 636 -0.48 -5.90 -21.22
CA LEU A 636 -0.84 -6.82 -20.14
C LEU A 636 -0.08 -8.15 -20.23
N SER A 637 0.08 -8.71 -21.43
CA SER A 637 0.80 -9.98 -21.62
C SER A 637 2.29 -9.86 -21.27
N SER A 638 2.96 -8.76 -21.63
CA SER A 638 4.35 -8.51 -21.21
C SER A 638 4.50 -8.44 -19.69
N VAL A 639 3.59 -7.73 -19.00
CA VAL A 639 3.64 -7.63 -17.53
C VAL A 639 3.34 -8.97 -16.87
N ALA A 640 2.42 -9.77 -17.42
CA ALA A 640 2.08 -11.09 -16.91
C ALA A 640 3.27 -12.08 -16.93
N LYS A 641 4.28 -11.87 -17.78
CA LYS A 641 5.51 -12.69 -17.81
C LYS A 641 6.40 -12.49 -16.58
N LEU A 642 6.27 -11.36 -15.87
CA LEU A 642 7.04 -11.11 -14.65
C LEU A 642 6.55 -12.05 -13.53
N ARG A 643 7.46 -12.88 -13.03
CA ARG A 643 7.10 -13.98 -12.13
C ARG A 643 6.87 -13.49 -10.70
N TYR A 644 5.64 -13.62 -10.19
CA TYR A 644 5.33 -13.30 -8.78
C TYR A 644 6.21 -14.06 -7.78
N ARG A 645 6.65 -15.29 -8.11
CA ARG A 645 7.54 -16.09 -7.25
C ARG A 645 8.87 -15.40 -6.95
N ASP A 646 9.36 -14.54 -7.84
CA ASP A 646 10.59 -13.77 -7.65
C ASP A 646 10.35 -12.40 -6.99
N ALA A 647 9.11 -11.91 -7.07
CA ALA A 647 8.66 -10.62 -6.56
C ALA A 647 7.44 -10.79 -5.63
N GLN A 648 7.60 -11.60 -4.58
CA GLN A 648 6.50 -11.98 -3.68
C GLN A 648 5.96 -10.83 -2.81
N ASP A 649 6.63 -9.66 -2.75
CA ASP A 649 6.05 -8.46 -2.12
C ASP A 649 5.08 -7.71 -3.08
N GLY A 650 5.02 -8.12 -4.35
CA GLY A 650 3.98 -7.75 -5.31
C GLY A 650 4.50 -7.09 -6.59
N ILE A 651 3.73 -7.20 -7.67
CA ILE A 651 4.04 -6.62 -8.99
C ILE A 651 2.92 -5.63 -9.34
N SER A 652 3.20 -4.34 -9.28
CA SER A 652 2.20 -3.30 -9.55
C SER A 652 2.11 -2.97 -11.03
N ASN A 653 0.89 -2.86 -11.56
CA ASN A 653 0.61 -2.50 -12.95
C ASN A 653 -0.57 -1.53 -12.98
N THR A 654 -0.38 -0.36 -13.59
CA THR A 654 -1.41 0.66 -13.76
C THR A 654 -1.91 0.73 -15.18
N PHE A 655 -3.10 0.20 -15.40
CA PHE A 655 -3.72 0.12 -16.72
C PHE A 655 -4.77 1.22 -16.90
N SER A 656 -4.66 1.95 -18.01
CA SER A 656 -5.61 2.99 -18.40
C SER A 656 -6.11 2.73 -19.81
N ILE A 657 -7.43 2.62 -19.97
CA ILE A 657 -8.08 2.43 -21.27
C ILE A 657 -9.13 3.52 -21.49
N VAL A 658 -9.27 4.00 -22.72
CA VAL A 658 -10.36 4.94 -23.03
C VAL A 658 -11.68 4.19 -23.18
N PRO A 659 -12.82 4.73 -22.70
CA PRO A 659 -14.09 4.00 -22.67
C PRO A 659 -14.52 3.39 -24.02
N LYS A 660 -14.34 4.13 -25.12
CA LYS A 660 -14.69 3.68 -26.47
C LYS A 660 -13.92 2.44 -26.94
N SER A 661 -12.72 2.24 -26.40
CA SER A 661 -11.83 1.14 -26.79
C SER A 661 -12.11 -0.14 -26.02
N LEU A 662 -12.76 -0.01 -24.86
CA LEU A 662 -13.25 -1.12 -24.08
C LEU A 662 -14.60 -1.63 -24.60
N GLY A 663 -15.43 -0.77 -25.21
CA GLY A 663 -16.71 -1.17 -25.80
C GLY A 663 -17.58 0.02 -26.20
N VAL A 664 -18.51 -0.20 -27.14
CA VAL A 664 -19.40 0.85 -27.66
C VAL A 664 -20.48 1.23 -26.64
N ASP A 665 -21.04 0.24 -25.95
CA ASP A 665 -22.05 0.39 -24.89
C ASP A 665 -21.53 -0.14 -23.53
N ARG A 666 -22.36 0.00 -22.49
CA ARG A 666 -22.02 -0.37 -21.11
C ARG A 666 -21.86 -1.87 -20.93
N GLU A 667 -22.74 -2.67 -21.50
CA GLU A 667 -22.74 -4.14 -21.37
C GLU A 667 -21.46 -4.71 -22.01
N THR A 668 -21.16 -4.29 -23.24
CA THR A 668 -19.93 -4.68 -23.96
C THR A 668 -18.67 -4.27 -23.19
N ARG A 669 -18.65 -3.10 -22.54
CA ARG A 669 -17.49 -2.67 -21.73
C ARG A 669 -17.28 -3.56 -20.51
N ILE A 670 -18.36 -3.95 -19.84
CA ILE A 670 -18.30 -4.87 -18.69
C ILE A 670 -17.74 -6.21 -19.14
N GLU A 671 -18.34 -6.82 -20.18
CA GLU A 671 -17.94 -8.12 -20.70
C GLU A 671 -16.46 -8.13 -21.13
N ASN A 672 -16.02 -7.11 -21.88
CA ASN A 672 -14.63 -7.01 -22.33
C ASN A 672 -13.65 -6.80 -21.17
N LEU A 673 -14.04 -6.02 -20.14
CA LEU A 673 -13.19 -5.80 -18.96
C LEU A 673 -13.02 -7.10 -18.17
N ILE A 674 -14.10 -7.85 -17.95
CA ILE A 674 -14.06 -9.16 -17.28
C ILE A 674 -13.19 -10.12 -18.08
N THR A 675 -13.45 -10.27 -19.38
CA THR A 675 -12.69 -11.17 -20.26
C THR A 675 -11.20 -10.85 -20.26
N MET A 676 -10.84 -9.56 -20.31
CA MET A 676 -9.46 -9.11 -20.25
C MET A 676 -8.80 -9.43 -18.90
N MET A 677 -9.50 -9.19 -17.79
CA MET A 677 -8.99 -9.49 -16.45
C MET A 677 -8.83 -10.99 -16.24
N ASP A 678 -9.81 -11.81 -16.64
CA ASP A 678 -9.73 -13.27 -16.59
C ASP A 678 -8.52 -13.76 -17.39
N GLY A 679 -8.34 -13.30 -18.62
CA GLY A 679 -7.17 -13.64 -19.43
C GLY A 679 -5.84 -13.22 -18.79
N TYR A 680 -5.75 -12.00 -18.23
CA TYR A 680 -4.55 -11.49 -17.58
C TYR A 680 -4.18 -12.29 -16.32
N PHE A 681 -5.16 -12.60 -15.47
CA PHE A 681 -4.93 -13.34 -14.23
C PHE A 681 -4.72 -14.84 -14.46
N THR A 682 -5.36 -15.46 -15.46
CA THR A 682 -5.05 -16.84 -15.87
C THR A 682 -3.62 -16.98 -16.40
N LYS A 683 -3.03 -15.93 -16.99
CA LYS A 683 -1.60 -15.90 -17.38
C LYS A 683 -0.62 -15.74 -16.21
N GLY A 684 -1.10 -15.74 -14.96
CA GLY A 684 -0.25 -15.67 -13.78
C GLY A 684 0.19 -14.25 -13.41
N ALA A 685 -0.45 -13.22 -13.96
CA ALA A 685 -0.20 -11.85 -13.55
C ALA A 685 -0.66 -11.60 -12.10
N HIS A 686 -0.02 -10.67 -11.39
CA HIS A 686 -0.27 -10.46 -9.97
C HIS A 686 -1.38 -9.45 -9.67
N HIS A 687 -1.25 -8.22 -10.19
CA HIS A 687 -2.12 -7.09 -9.82
C HIS A 687 -2.46 -6.24 -11.04
N LEU A 688 -3.62 -5.58 -10.98
CA LEU A 688 -4.07 -4.59 -11.96
C LEU A 688 -4.82 -3.43 -11.29
N ASN A 689 -4.34 -2.22 -11.48
CA ASN A 689 -5.18 -1.02 -11.35
C ASN A 689 -5.91 -0.78 -12.66
N VAL A 690 -7.20 -0.44 -12.59
CA VAL A 690 -8.02 -0.17 -13.78
C VAL A 690 -8.54 1.27 -13.76
N ASN A 691 -8.12 2.03 -14.77
CA ASN A 691 -8.64 3.35 -15.08
C ASN A 691 -9.43 3.29 -16.40
N VAL A 692 -10.69 3.71 -16.38
CA VAL A 692 -11.54 3.81 -17.58
C VAL A 692 -11.89 5.27 -17.81
N LEU A 693 -10.96 6.01 -18.42
CA LEU A 693 -11.07 7.47 -18.50
C LEU A 693 -10.39 8.07 -19.73
N ASN A 694 -10.83 9.27 -20.10
CA ASN A 694 -10.27 10.01 -21.24
C ASN A 694 -9.22 11.00 -20.77
N ARG A 695 -8.09 11.07 -21.49
CA ARG A 695 -7.02 12.06 -21.25
C ARG A 695 -7.56 13.50 -21.16
N LYS A 696 -8.47 13.88 -22.06
CA LYS A 696 -9.09 15.21 -22.10
C LYS A 696 -9.84 15.57 -20.81
N MET A 697 -10.42 14.58 -20.13
CA MET A 697 -11.09 14.81 -18.84
C MET A 697 -10.07 15.18 -17.76
N LEU A 698 -8.89 14.54 -17.76
CA LEU A 698 -7.82 14.89 -16.84
C LEU A 698 -7.23 16.26 -17.15
N GLU A 699 -7.08 16.60 -18.43
CA GLU A 699 -6.64 17.94 -18.85
C GLU A 699 -7.63 19.02 -18.38
N ASP A 700 -8.94 18.81 -18.54
CA ASP A 700 -9.97 19.72 -18.02
C ASP A 700 -9.94 19.80 -16.49
N ALA A 701 -9.79 18.67 -15.79
CA ALA A 701 -9.68 18.65 -14.33
C ALA A 701 -8.40 19.32 -13.80
N MET A 702 -7.35 19.39 -14.62
CA MET A 702 -6.09 20.05 -14.28
C MET A 702 -6.24 21.58 -14.32
N GLU A 703 -7.11 22.11 -15.19
CA GLU A 703 -7.38 23.54 -15.35
C GLU A 703 -8.61 24.01 -14.55
N HIS A 704 -9.57 23.11 -14.32
CA HIS A 704 -10.84 23.37 -13.64
C HIS A 704 -11.07 22.38 -12.48
N PRO A 705 -10.19 22.34 -11.46
CA PRO A 705 -10.27 21.36 -10.37
C PRO A 705 -11.58 21.43 -9.57
N GLU A 706 -12.24 22.60 -9.52
CA GLU A 706 -13.52 22.83 -8.84
C GLU A 706 -14.68 22.00 -9.42
N LYS A 707 -14.59 21.60 -10.70
CA LYS A 707 -15.61 20.75 -11.35
C LYS A 707 -15.45 19.27 -10.98
N TYR A 708 -14.31 18.87 -10.43
CA TYR A 708 -13.91 17.48 -10.22
C TYR A 708 -13.45 17.20 -8.78
N PRO A 709 -14.21 17.60 -7.74
CA PRO A 709 -13.76 17.54 -6.35
C PRO A 709 -13.45 16.12 -5.85
N GLN A 710 -14.08 15.11 -6.45
CA GLN A 710 -13.94 13.69 -6.11
C GLN A 710 -13.39 12.84 -7.26
N LEU A 711 -12.85 13.46 -8.33
CA LEU A 711 -12.29 12.70 -9.44
C LEU A 711 -11.12 11.84 -8.95
N THR A 712 -11.37 10.54 -8.88
CA THR A 712 -10.45 9.54 -8.36
C THR A 712 -9.79 8.80 -9.52
N ILE A 713 -8.49 8.59 -9.42
CA ILE A 713 -7.72 7.80 -10.38
C ILE A 713 -6.79 6.83 -9.67
N ARG A 714 -6.52 5.68 -10.29
CA ARG A 714 -5.46 4.76 -9.86
C ARG A 714 -4.11 5.22 -10.39
N VAL A 715 -3.08 5.28 -9.54
CA VAL A 715 -1.76 5.79 -9.94
C VAL A 715 -0.62 4.78 -9.84
N SER A 716 -0.48 4.00 -8.77
CA SER A 716 0.66 3.08 -8.64
C SER A 716 0.45 1.96 -7.61
N GLY A 717 -0.78 1.44 -7.50
CA GLY A 717 -1.20 0.46 -6.49
C GLY A 717 -2.11 1.05 -5.40
N TYR A 718 -2.52 2.29 -5.61
CA TYR A 718 -3.49 3.02 -4.80
C TYR A 718 -4.15 4.08 -5.67
N ALA A 719 -5.24 4.64 -5.17
CA ALA A 719 -5.97 5.71 -5.79
C ALA A 719 -5.65 7.07 -5.17
N VAL A 720 -5.90 8.14 -5.91
CA VAL A 720 -5.80 9.53 -5.44
C VAL A 720 -6.93 10.36 -6.03
N ASN A 721 -7.33 11.42 -5.33
CA ASN A 721 -8.05 12.51 -5.99
C ASN A 721 -7.07 13.23 -6.92
N PHE A 722 -7.37 13.29 -8.22
CA PHE A 722 -6.48 13.87 -9.22
C PHE A 722 -6.09 15.31 -8.90
N ILE A 723 -7.02 16.08 -8.33
CA ILE A 723 -6.81 17.48 -7.93
C ILE A 723 -5.93 17.64 -6.69
N LYS A 724 -5.66 16.57 -5.93
CA LYS A 724 -4.73 16.57 -4.78
C LYS A 724 -3.27 16.32 -5.21
N LEU A 725 -3.04 15.95 -6.47
CA LEU A 725 -1.69 15.80 -7.00
C LEU A 725 -1.07 17.16 -7.32
N SER A 726 0.24 17.30 -7.13
CA SER A 726 0.95 18.47 -7.64
C SER A 726 0.91 18.49 -9.17
N ARG A 727 1.05 19.67 -9.78
CA ARG A 727 1.03 19.83 -11.24
C ARG A 727 1.98 18.90 -11.97
N GLU A 728 3.15 18.65 -11.40
CA GLU A 728 4.13 17.72 -11.97
C GLU A 728 3.65 16.27 -11.96
N HIS A 729 3.05 15.80 -10.87
CA HIS A 729 2.45 14.48 -10.81
C HIS A 729 1.25 14.35 -11.75
N GLN A 730 0.44 15.41 -11.90
CA GLN A 730 -0.66 15.43 -12.87
C GLN A 730 -0.14 15.30 -14.31
N LEU A 731 0.92 16.02 -14.66
CA LEU A 731 1.57 15.92 -15.98
C LEU A 731 2.15 14.52 -16.22
N GLU A 732 2.77 13.90 -15.21
CA GLU A 732 3.24 12.51 -15.32
C GLU A 732 2.08 11.55 -15.59
N VAL A 733 0.99 11.63 -14.80
CA VAL A 733 -0.20 10.81 -15.00
C VAL A 733 -0.79 10.98 -16.40
N ILE A 734 -0.92 12.22 -16.87
CA ILE A 734 -1.41 12.51 -18.21
C ILE A 734 -0.45 11.88 -19.23
N SER A 735 0.87 11.99 -19.07
CA SER A 735 1.84 11.46 -20.03
C SER A 735 1.82 9.94 -20.22
N ARG A 736 1.21 9.19 -19.30
CA ARG A 736 1.09 7.72 -19.37
C ARG A 736 0.35 7.25 -20.61
N SER A 737 0.46 5.95 -20.87
CA SER A 737 -0.27 5.26 -21.93
C SER A 737 -1.77 5.20 -21.61
N PHE A 738 -2.58 5.57 -22.59
CA PHE A 738 -4.04 5.42 -22.58
C PHE A 738 -4.38 4.53 -23.76
N HIS A 739 -4.74 3.28 -23.50
CA HIS A 739 -4.98 2.32 -24.57
C HIS A 739 -6.19 2.74 -25.40
N GLU A 740 -5.95 2.95 -26.70
CA GLU A 740 -6.99 3.29 -27.68
C GLU A 740 -7.48 2.07 -28.47
N ARG A 741 -6.90 0.90 -28.21
CA ARG A 741 -7.33 -0.39 -28.74
C ARG A 741 -7.00 -1.50 -27.74
N MET A 742 -7.81 -2.56 -27.76
CA MET A 742 -7.54 -3.80 -27.03
C MET A 742 -6.24 -4.43 -27.48
#